data_AF-A0A858RNI4-F1
#
_entry.id   AF-A0A858RNI4-F1
#
_cell.length_a   1.000
_cell.length_b   1.000
_cell.length_c   1.000
_cell.angle_alpha   90.00
_cell.angle_beta   90.00
_cell.angle_gamma   90.00
#
_symmetry.space_group_name_H-M   'P 1'
#
loop_
_entity.id
_entity.type
_entity.pdbx_description
1 polymer ?
#
loop_
_entity_poly.entity_id
_entity_poly.type
_entity_poly.pdbx_seq_one_letter_code
_entity_poly.pdbx_strand_id
1 'polypeptide(L)'
;MPRFLTLFFFGAALHASAAEIHSAGSGPWSAPGTWENGQKPAAGDVVLIRPGHRVTYDVSSETVIRAVHVGGTLSFARDQDTLLCTGLIRIAAGEECREEGFECHAPSPDYSLPEGGQRPALEVGTPEAPIPLEHRAVIRLTYVQGMDPESFPAIMSCGGRMDFHGAPMLRTWVKLGSSASRGSREIELAEPTGWRAGDRVVFPATEMSEFYQLRDGRRVIPSLLDDSETEEAEVLGADPRGILLKEPLKFKHQASGEFRGEVANLSRNVVVESADPKGHRGHTVYHRGSAGSISYAEFRHLGKKDVLGRYPIHFHLCADTMRGSSVVGASVWDSANRWVTIHGSNFIVVRDCVGYRSIGHGYFFEDGTEVNNVFDRNLAVQALMGKPLPLQVLNFDTNDAAGFWWANCLNAFTRNVAVDCEKFGYRFQMVKSPEFSPVLPVLQPNGKRRQVDVRTLPFIRFDGNEAHSQRRFALNLGGFHGQSETADLDRDGNVIDRAAYLGGDVQGVGPDYKHPFRIKDFLVWNSHWGFHSTAPNVSIKGFTAHDVNYVFWRSNAAGHDYIDLKFSDIHVSEFFNNWGASATREDLLRYVEPVDDAAPVTMITGWEWLADGRVKVSGVTVDDGQVAEVLVNGEKASITQGPACDWSHVLYAPEGKIDLVAGASDQLGNEEKNPHHLSLSRESVIQTSLPLAVSVKADAAMMVQPPAPAEVRESTVDAASLKWPLWDGTESVVDYAHRTNLAPVTTIDLQGTPLEMVLVPAGSYLMGSAGESGAAADESPQHRVVISKPFYLGKYELTQAQYQAVTGKNPSYYPAADKPVEQVTWGDTQAFLQKAGHALRLPIEAEWEFACRAGSTTAYSNGPDQSDLSAAGWWGRSAEVSYGNAPDGTTAVGKKQPNRFGLHDMHGNVYEWCSDFYAPDYYRHAPVMDPAGPSSGEERVLRGGSWEGAAESCRSANRNGFNGKSKGYLLGFRAAMDLP
;
A
#
# COMPACT_ATOMS: atom_id res chain seq x y z
N MET A 1 -29.37 32.97 31.68
CA MET A 1 -29.56 34.42 31.94
C MET A 1 -30.11 35.06 30.68
N PRO A 2 -31.07 35.99 30.75
CA PRO A 2 -31.83 36.44 29.58
C PRO A 2 -31.12 37.54 28.78
N ARG A 3 -31.47 37.56 27.49
CA ARG A 3 -30.98 38.39 26.38
C ARG A 3 -31.15 39.89 26.62
N PHE A 4 -30.12 40.68 26.28
CA PHE A 4 -30.27 42.10 25.96
C PHE A 4 -30.35 42.27 24.44
N LEU A 5 -31.45 42.88 24.01
CA LEU A 5 -31.72 43.30 22.63
C LEU A 5 -30.96 44.62 22.39
N THR A 6 -30.13 44.69 21.35
CA THR A 6 -29.58 45.96 20.86
C THR A 6 -29.99 46.11 19.39
N LEU A 7 -30.92 47.04 19.14
CA LEU A 7 -31.27 47.48 17.78
C LEU A 7 -30.09 48.27 17.19
N PHE A 8 -29.59 47.83 16.05
CA PHE A 8 -28.77 48.67 15.15
C PHE A 8 -29.59 49.05 13.92
N PHE A 9 -29.63 50.35 13.63
CA PHE A 9 -30.19 50.93 12.41
C PHE A 9 -29.40 50.45 11.19
N PHE A 10 -30.07 49.77 10.25
CA PHE A 10 -29.52 49.50 8.92
C PHE A 10 -29.64 50.74 8.04
N GLY A 11 -28.49 51.29 7.62
CA GLY A 11 -28.42 52.10 6.40
C GLY A 11 -28.58 51.17 5.19
N ALA A 12 -29.69 51.31 4.47
CA ALA A 12 -29.95 50.56 3.25
C ALA A 12 -29.05 51.07 2.12
N ALA A 13 -27.94 50.35 1.86
CA ALA A 13 -27.31 50.39 0.55
C ALA A 13 -28.10 49.43 -0.37
N LEU A 14 -28.77 49.98 -1.39
CA LEU A 14 -29.41 49.21 -2.45
C LEU A 14 -28.38 48.28 -3.09
N HIS A 15 -28.42 46.99 -2.76
CA HIS A 15 -27.82 45.96 -3.59
C HIS A 15 -28.73 45.76 -4.79
N ALA A 16 -28.22 45.99 -6.01
CA ALA A 16 -28.90 45.54 -7.22
C ALA A 16 -29.13 44.03 -7.11
N SER A 17 -30.37 43.56 -7.30
CA SER A 17 -30.68 42.13 -7.30
C SER A 17 -29.90 41.45 -8.42
N ALA A 18 -29.27 40.31 -8.12
CA ALA A 18 -28.64 39.47 -9.14
C ALA A 18 -29.67 39.13 -10.24
N ALA A 19 -29.31 39.29 -11.52
CA ALA A 19 -30.19 38.89 -12.60
C ALA A 19 -30.15 37.37 -12.76
N GLU A 20 -31.32 36.75 -12.93
CA GLU A 20 -31.42 35.33 -13.27
C GLU A 20 -31.36 35.15 -14.79
N ILE A 21 -30.35 34.41 -15.26
CA ILE A 21 -30.10 34.14 -16.69
C ILE A 21 -30.35 32.66 -16.96
N HIS A 22 -31.28 32.37 -17.86
CA HIS A 22 -31.66 30.99 -18.16
C HIS A 22 -31.17 30.56 -19.54
N SER A 23 -30.79 29.29 -19.65
CA SER A 23 -30.54 28.67 -20.95
C SER A 23 -31.85 28.58 -21.77
N ALA A 24 -31.83 29.06 -23.02
CA ALA A 24 -32.90 28.92 -24.00
C ALA A 24 -32.84 27.59 -24.76
N GLY A 25 -31.68 26.93 -24.77
CA GLY A 25 -31.45 25.62 -25.39
C GLY A 25 -30.04 25.11 -25.14
N SER A 26 -29.73 23.93 -25.69
CA SER A 26 -28.37 23.37 -25.65
C SER A 26 -27.41 24.15 -26.56
N GLY A 27 -26.15 24.28 -26.15
CA GLY A 27 -25.11 24.91 -26.96
C GLY A 27 -23.91 25.43 -26.14
N PRO A 28 -22.94 26.09 -26.79
CA PRO A 28 -21.78 26.66 -26.10
C PRO A 28 -22.17 27.84 -25.20
N TRP A 29 -21.52 27.98 -24.05
CA TRP A 29 -21.73 29.08 -23.11
C TRP A 29 -21.46 30.44 -23.77
N SER A 30 -20.49 30.52 -24.67
CA SER A 30 -20.14 31.73 -25.39
C SER A 30 -21.20 32.19 -26.42
N ALA A 31 -22.10 31.29 -26.84
CA ALA A 31 -23.06 31.54 -27.92
C ALA A 31 -24.29 32.31 -27.41
N PRO A 32 -24.67 33.45 -28.02
CA PRO A 32 -25.87 34.18 -27.63
C PRO A 32 -27.15 33.32 -27.73
N GLY A 33 -27.23 32.41 -28.71
CA GLY A 33 -28.39 31.54 -28.92
C GLY A 33 -28.63 30.51 -27.81
N THR A 34 -27.66 30.29 -26.92
CA THR A 34 -27.80 29.40 -25.76
C THR A 34 -28.63 30.05 -24.64
N TRP A 35 -28.75 31.38 -24.61
CA TRP A 35 -29.33 32.13 -23.50
C TRP A 35 -30.64 32.82 -23.88
N GLU A 36 -31.57 32.91 -22.94
CA GLU A 36 -32.80 33.69 -23.14
C GLU A 36 -32.48 35.14 -23.53
N ASN A 37 -33.22 35.67 -24.51
CA ASN A 37 -33.04 37.01 -25.05
C ASN A 37 -31.63 37.32 -25.60
N GLY A 38 -30.78 36.31 -25.81
CA GLY A 38 -29.40 36.49 -26.25
C GLY A 38 -28.47 37.07 -25.19
N GLN A 39 -28.93 37.18 -23.94
CA GLN A 39 -28.16 37.77 -22.85
C GLN A 39 -27.21 36.74 -22.24
N LYS A 40 -25.92 36.87 -22.55
CA LYS A 40 -24.88 36.03 -21.97
C LYS A 40 -24.71 36.32 -20.46
N PRO A 41 -24.41 35.30 -19.64
CA PRO A 41 -24.09 35.49 -18.23
C PRO A 41 -22.95 36.49 -18.01
N ALA A 42 -23.15 37.41 -17.07
CA ALA A 42 -22.23 38.45 -16.66
C ALA A 42 -21.89 38.37 -15.16
N ALA A 43 -21.03 39.29 -14.70
CA ALA A 43 -20.58 39.33 -13.31
C ALA A 43 -21.77 39.51 -12.34
N GLY A 44 -21.85 38.66 -11.32
CA GLY A 44 -22.90 38.73 -10.30
C GLY A 44 -24.23 38.08 -10.69
N ASP A 45 -24.37 37.55 -11.91
CA ASP A 45 -25.59 36.87 -12.35
C ASP A 45 -25.75 35.49 -11.69
N VAL A 46 -27.01 35.07 -11.57
CA VAL A 46 -27.40 33.69 -11.21
C VAL A 46 -27.80 32.99 -12.49
N VAL A 47 -27.12 31.90 -12.85
CA VAL A 47 -27.31 31.19 -14.12
C VAL A 47 -28.07 29.90 -13.88
N LEU A 48 -29.14 29.65 -14.63
CA LEU A 48 -29.84 28.37 -14.66
C LEU A 48 -29.64 27.66 -16.00
N ILE A 49 -29.10 26.44 -15.93
CA ILE A 49 -29.11 25.49 -17.04
C ILE A 49 -30.33 24.60 -16.84
N ARG A 50 -31.35 24.78 -17.68
CA ARG A 50 -32.66 24.12 -17.54
C ARG A 50 -32.59 22.61 -17.75
N PRO A 51 -33.53 21.85 -17.16
CA PRO A 51 -33.69 20.42 -17.43
C PRO A 51 -33.74 20.13 -18.95
N GLY A 52 -33.04 19.09 -19.38
CA GLY A 52 -32.95 18.69 -20.78
C GLY A 52 -32.00 19.53 -21.66
N HIS A 53 -31.45 20.65 -21.15
CA HIS A 53 -30.44 21.42 -21.86
C HIS A 53 -29.03 20.95 -21.51
N ARG A 54 -28.13 20.94 -22.49
CA ARG A 54 -26.69 20.72 -22.32
C ARG A 54 -25.94 21.97 -22.74
N VAL A 55 -25.29 22.62 -21.77
CA VAL A 55 -24.45 23.79 -22.01
C VAL A 55 -22.99 23.38 -21.91
N THR A 56 -22.19 23.73 -22.92
CA THR A 56 -20.73 23.50 -22.92
C THR A 56 -20.03 24.80 -22.51
N TYR A 57 -19.39 24.81 -21.35
CA TYR A 57 -18.55 25.89 -20.90
C TYR A 57 -17.27 25.94 -21.72
N ASP A 58 -17.21 26.88 -22.68
CA ASP A 58 -16.18 27.07 -23.69
C ASP A 58 -15.48 28.42 -23.53
N VAL A 59 -15.33 28.88 -22.28
CA VAL A 59 -14.76 30.19 -21.98
C VAL A 59 -13.68 30.08 -20.92
N SER A 60 -12.63 30.89 -21.06
CA SER A 60 -11.69 31.19 -19.97
C SER A 60 -11.90 32.63 -19.52
N SER A 61 -12.57 32.84 -18.38
CA SER A 61 -12.97 34.16 -17.91
C SER A 61 -12.75 34.36 -16.41
N GLU A 62 -12.20 35.52 -16.05
CA GLU A 62 -12.12 35.94 -14.64
C GLU A 62 -13.42 36.58 -14.12
N THR A 63 -14.45 36.69 -14.97
CA THR A 63 -15.77 37.18 -14.57
C THR A 63 -16.36 36.26 -13.51
N VAL A 64 -16.68 36.84 -12.35
CA VAL A 64 -17.24 36.10 -11.22
C VAL A 64 -18.75 35.98 -11.39
N ILE A 65 -19.21 34.79 -11.75
CA ILE A 65 -20.63 34.43 -11.73
C ILE A 65 -21.06 34.25 -10.27
N ARG A 66 -22.25 34.73 -9.90
CA ARG A 66 -22.71 34.58 -8.51
C ARG A 66 -23.00 33.12 -8.21
N ALA A 67 -23.83 32.48 -9.02
CA ALA A 67 -24.19 31.07 -8.89
C ALA A 67 -24.50 30.44 -10.25
N VAL A 68 -24.20 29.15 -10.38
CA VAL A 68 -24.60 28.33 -11.53
C VAL A 68 -25.44 27.14 -11.04
N HIS A 69 -26.74 27.20 -11.32
CA HIS A 69 -27.71 26.14 -11.08
C HIS A 69 -27.80 25.22 -12.28
N VAL A 70 -27.53 23.94 -12.07
CA VAL A 70 -27.47 22.91 -13.09
C VAL A 70 -28.66 21.97 -12.91
N GLY A 71 -29.75 22.25 -13.63
CA GLY A 71 -30.92 21.38 -13.77
C GLY A 71 -30.86 20.45 -14.98
N GLY A 72 -30.09 20.83 -16.01
CA GLY A 72 -29.68 20.00 -17.15
C GLY A 72 -28.24 19.50 -17.00
N THR A 73 -27.41 19.70 -18.03
CA THR A 73 -25.98 19.36 -18.00
C THR A 73 -25.10 20.58 -18.25
N LEU A 74 -24.15 20.81 -17.36
CA LEU A 74 -23.01 21.69 -17.59
C LEU A 74 -21.78 20.82 -17.91
N SER A 75 -21.27 20.91 -19.13
CA SER A 75 -20.05 20.22 -19.57
C SER A 75 -18.94 21.22 -19.83
N PHE A 76 -17.68 20.88 -19.56
CA PHE A 76 -16.53 21.73 -19.89
C PHE A 76 -15.97 21.36 -21.26
N ALA A 77 -15.58 22.37 -22.05
CA ALA A 77 -14.92 22.15 -23.33
C ALA A 77 -13.63 21.35 -23.13
N ARG A 78 -13.36 20.43 -24.06
CA ARG A 78 -12.21 19.50 -24.01
C ARG A 78 -11.10 19.88 -24.99
N ASP A 79 -11.35 20.83 -25.87
CA ASP A 79 -10.51 21.25 -26.99
C ASP A 79 -9.92 22.65 -26.79
N GLN A 80 -10.07 23.21 -25.59
CA GLN A 80 -9.53 24.51 -25.21
C GLN A 80 -9.47 24.67 -23.69
N ASP A 81 -8.68 25.65 -23.24
CA ASP A 81 -8.61 26.01 -21.83
C ASP A 81 -9.89 26.70 -21.36
N THR A 82 -10.28 26.41 -20.11
CA THR A 82 -11.47 26.97 -19.48
C THR A 82 -11.18 27.41 -18.04
N LEU A 83 -11.82 28.51 -17.63
CA LEU A 83 -11.75 29.08 -16.28
C LEU A 83 -13.12 29.63 -15.92
N LEU A 84 -13.78 28.99 -14.96
CA LEU A 84 -15.03 29.45 -14.37
C LEU A 84 -14.77 29.98 -12.95
N CYS A 85 -14.92 31.29 -12.77
CA CYS A 85 -14.96 31.92 -11.45
C CYS A 85 -16.41 31.97 -10.95
N THR A 86 -16.74 31.32 -9.84
CA THR A 86 -18.12 31.32 -9.31
C THR A 86 -18.21 31.20 -7.79
N GLY A 87 -19.27 31.76 -7.21
CA GLY A 87 -19.59 31.60 -5.78
C GLY A 87 -20.26 30.26 -5.47
N LEU A 88 -21.09 29.76 -6.37
CA LEU A 88 -21.81 28.50 -6.20
C LEU A 88 -21.93 27.75 -7.54
N ILE A 89 -21.74 26.44 -7.51
CA ILE A 89 -22.32 25.53 -8.50
C ILE A 89 -23.25 24.57 -7.75
N ARG A 90 -24.52 24.55 -8.12
CA ARG A 90 -25.53 23.67 -7.51
C ARG A 90 -26.15 22.76 -8.56
N ILE A 91 -25.97 21.46 -8.39
CA ILE A 91 -26.46 20.42 -9.30
C ILE A 91 -27.68 19.79 -8.65
N ALA A 92 -28.87 20.07 -9.17
CA ALA A 92 -30.13 19.64 -8.58
C ALA A 92 -31.23 19.60 -9.64
N ALA A 93 -32.18 18.67 -9.50
CA ALA A 93 -33.28 18.56 -10.44
C ALA A 93 -34.21 19.78 -10.36
N GLY A 94 -34.79 20.14 -11.51
CA GLY A 94 -35.74 21.25 -11.63
C GLY A 94 -35.10 22.57 -12.05
N GLU A 95 -35.87 23.65 -11.89
CA GLU A 95 -35.50 25.01 -12.35
C GLU A 95 -35.25 25.99 -11.19
N GLU A 96 -35.27 25.51 -9.95
CA GLU A 96 -35.16 26.39 -8.79
C GLU A 96 -33.71 26.81 -8.50
N CYS A 97 -33.49 28.13 -8.53
CA CYS A 97 -32.25 28.75 -8.08
C CYS A 97 -32.32 29.03 -6.57
N ARG A 98 -31.44 28.40 -5.78
CA ARG A 98 -31.39 28.54 -4.32
C ARG A 98 -29.96 28.63 -3.80
N GLU A 99 -29.71 29.58 -2.90
CA GLU A 99 -28.46 29.72 -2.15
C GLU A 99 -28.58 29.14 -0.73
N GLU A 100 -29.36 28.07 -0.58
CA GLU A 100 -29.70 27.42 0.68
C GLU A 100 -29.71 25.88 0.50
N GLY A 101 -29.83 25.12 1.61
CA GLY A 101 -29.95 23.66 1.59
C GLY A 101 -28.71 22.90 2.05
N PHE A 102 -27.85 23.54 2.84
CA PHE A 102 -26.58 22.98 3.33
C PHE A 102 -26.68 22.18 4.64
N GLU A 103 -27.85 22.15 5.29
CA GLU A 103 -28.00 21.56 6.62
C GLU A 103 -28.14 20.03 6.58
N CYS A 104 -27.27 19.35 7.33
CA CYS A 104 -27.17 17.89 7.44
C CYS A 104 -28.44 17.18 7.95
N HIS A 105 -29.42 17.92 8.49
CA HIS A 105 -30.61 17.37 9.15
C HIS A 105 -31.92 17.63 8.41
N ALA A 106 -31.89 18.33 7.28
CA ALA A 106 -33.11 18.61 6.53
C ALA A 106 -33.70 17.29 5.97
N PRO A 107 -35.02 17.08 6.06
CA PRO A 107 -35.67 15.94 5.41
C PRO A 107 -35.39 16.01 3.91
N SER A 108 -34.76 14.95 3.44
CA SER A 108 -34.37 14.80 2.05
C SER A 108 -35.61 14.83 1.14
N PRO A 109 -35.61 15.61 0.04
CA PRO A 109 -36.59 15.42 -1.01
C PRO A 109 -36.47 14.00 -1.58
N ASP A 110 -37.58 13.48 -2.10
CA ASP A 110 -37.63 12.21 -2.83
C ASP A 110 -36.77 12.35 -4.10
N TYR A 111 -35.60 11.70 -4.14
CA TYR A 111 -34.67 11.76 -5.27
C TYR A 111 -34.98 10.72 -6.36
N SER A 112 -36.19 10.17 -6.36
CA SER A 112 -36.63 9.31 -7.44
C SER A 112 -36.48 10.08 -8.76
N LEU A 113 -35.57 9.59 -9.61
CA LEU A 113 -35.55 10.02 -10.99
C LEU A 113 -36.89 9.59 -11.59
N PRO A 114 -37.60 10.46 -12.33
CA PRO A 114 -38.69 10.01 -13.18
C PRO A 114 -38.18 8.84 -14.05
N GLU A 115 -38.99 7.81 -14.26
CA GLU A 115 -38.63 6.71 -15.18
C GLU A 115 -38.15 7.31 -16.53
N GLY A 116 -36.89 7.04 -16.88
CA GLY A 116 -36.26 7.54 -18.11
C GLY A 116 -35.67 8.96 -18.06
N GLY A 117 -35.72 9.67 -16.93
CA GLY A 117 -35.14 11.01 -16.77
C GLY A 117 -33.62 10.99 -16.57
N GLN A 118 -32.88 11.86 -17.28
CA GLN A 118 -31.44 12.05 -17.05
C GLN A 118 -31.19 12.87 -15.77
N ARG A 119 -30.21 12.44 -14.96
CA ARG A 119 -29.73 13.22 -13.80
C ARG A 119 -29.15 14.55 -14.29
N PRO A 120 -29.40 15.66 -13.58
CA PRO A 120 -28.62 16.87 -13.79
C PRO A 120 -27.14 16.58 -13.55
N ALA A 121 -26.26 17.13 -14.37
CA ALA A 121 -24.86 16.72 -14.39
C ALA A 121 -23.87 17.89 -14.52
N LEU A 122 -22.83 17.89 -13.70
CA LEU A 122 -21.61 18.66 -13.91
C LEU A 122 -20.52 17.72 -14.45
N GLU A 123 -20.05 17.97 -15.66
CA GLU A 123 -19.08 17.13 -16.37
C GLU A 123 -17.82 17.93 -16.71
N VAL A 124 -16.83 17.91 -15.82
CA VAL A 124 -15.48 18.41 -16.12
C VAL A 124 -14.65 17.26 -16.68
N GLY A 125 -15.01 16.86 -17.91
CA GLY A 125 -14.65 15.57 -18.48
C GLY A 125 -15.57 14.43 -17.99
N THR A 126 -15.44 13.26 -18.61
CA THR A 126 -16.10 12.00 -18.17
C THR A 126 -15.05 10.88 -18.10
N PRO A 127 -15.35 9.72 -17.48
CA PRO A 127 -14.42 8.58 -17.47
C PRO A 127 -13.95 8.16 -18.86
N GLU A 128 -14.83 8.18 -19.86
CA GLU A 128 -14.56 7.82 -21.26
C GLU A 128 -13.96 8.97 -22.07
N ALA A 129 -14.14 10.19 -21.59
CA ALA A 129 -13.80 11.42 -22.28
C ALA A 129 -13.19 12.44 -21.29
N PRO A 130 -12.01 12.16 -20.68
CA PRO A 130 -11.36 13.09 -19.77
C PRO A 130 -10.92 14.37 -20.51
N ILE A 131 -10.65 15.44 -19.76
CA ILE A 131 -10.03 16.66 -20.29
C ILE A 131 -8.61 16.29 -20.78
N PRO A 132 -8.30 16.48 -22.07
CA PRO A 132 -6.99 16.17 -22.64
C PRO A 132 -5.83 16.93 -21.98
N LEU A 133 -4.64 16.33 -21.99
CA LEU A 133 -3.48 16.81 -21.24
C LEU A 133 -2.99 18.20 -21.70
N GLU A 134 -3.23 18.53 -22.96
CA GLU A 134 -2.93 19.80 -23.62
C GLU A 134 -3.82 20.97 -23.17
N HIS A 135 -4.96 20.68 -22.52
CA HIS A 135 -5.93 21.67 -22.10
C HIS A 135 -6.15 21.62 -20.59
N ARG A 136 -6.49 22.78 -20.02
CA ARG A 136 -6.77 22.95 -18.59
C ARG A 136 -8.22 23.37 -18.37
N ALA A 137 -8.89 22.72 -17.41
CA ALA A 137 -10.21 23.11 -16.94
C ALA A 137 -10.15 23.52 -15.47
N VAL A 138 -10.48 24.77 -15.18
CA VAL A 138 -10.38 25.34 -13.83
C VAL A 138 -11.74 25.83 -13.35
N ILE A 139 -12.13 25.39 -12.17
CA ILE A 139 -13.20 26.01 -11.38
C ILE A 139 -12.55 26.74 -10.22
N ARG A 140 -12.66 28.07 -10.22
CA ARG A 140 -12.18 28.94 -9.16
C ARG A 140 -13.37 29.39 -8.32
N LEU A 141 -13.45 28.85 -7.11
CA LEU A 141 -14.45 29.17 -6.12
C LEU A 141 -14.13 30.53 -5.49
N THR A 142 -15.00 31.52 -5.76
CA THR A 142 -14.80 32.92 -5.38
C THR A 142 -15.91 33.35 -4.46
N TYR A 143 -15.58 33.77 -3.24
CA TYR A 143 -16.56 34.32 -2.32
C TYR A 143 -17.19 35.60 -2.90
N VAL A 144 -18.52 35.66 -2.94
CA VAL A 144 -19.28 36.82 -3.39
C VAL A 144 -19.93 37.48 -2.17
N GLN A 145 -19.75 38.79 -2.03
CA GLN A 145 -20.32 39.53 -0.90
C GLN A 145 -21.85 39.33 -0.81
N GLY A 146 -22.33 39.12 0.42
CA GLY A 146 -23.75 38.86 0.70
C GLY A 146 -24.13 37.37 0.69
N MET A 147 -23.22 36.47 0.32
CA MET A 147 -23.38 35.03 0.57
C MET A 147 -22.98 34.68 2.00
N ASP A 148 -23.56 33.61 2.55
CA ASP A 148 -23.15 33.03 3.83
C ASP A 148 -21.67 32.57 3.76
N PRO A 149 -20.75 33.16 4.54
CA PRO A 149 -19.33 32.80 4.50
C PRO A 149 -19.03 31.39 5.04
N GLU A 150 -19.91 30.77 5.82
CA GLU A 150 -19.72 29.39 6.30
C GLU A 150 -20.09 28.35 5.25
N SER A 151 -21.03 28.68 4.36
CA SER A 151 -21.45 27.79 3.27
C SER A 151 -20.73 28.10 1.96
N PHE A 152 -20.37 29.35 1.66
CA PHE A 152 -19.88 29.74 0.34
C PHE A 152 -18.43 30.23 0.34
N PRO A 153 -17.68 30.02 -0.75
CA PRO A 153 -18.12 29.43 -2.02
C PRO A 153 -18.18 27.88 -2.01
N ALA A 154 -18.88 27.27 -2.97
CA ALA A 154 -19.12 25.81 -2.96
C ALA A 154 -19.44 25.19 -4.34
N ILE A 155 -19.18 23.89 -4.47
CA ILE A 155 -19.81 23.01 -5.48
C ILE A 155 -20.65 21.98 -4.73
N MET A 156 -21.94 21.87 -5.04
CA MET A 156 -22.83 20.92 -4.40
C MET A 156 -23.58 20.07 -5.43
N SER A 157 -23.62 18.78 -5.18
CA SER A 157 -24.53 17.86 -5.86
C SER A 157 -25.64 17.45 -4.91
N CYS A 158 -26.89 17.75 -5.27
CA CYS A 158 -28.09 17.43 -4.52
C CYS A 158 -28.96 16.45 -5.33
N GLY A 159 -28.54 15.18 -5.40
CA GLY A 159 -29.19 14.15 -6.22
C GLY A 159 -28.72 14.13 -7.69
N GLY A 160 -27.80 15.01 -8.06
CA GLY A 160 -27.20 15.10 -9.39
C GLY A 160 -26.03 14.13 -9.61
N ARG A 161 -25.42 14.24 -10.79
CA ARG A 161 -24.15 13.59 -11.13
C ARG A 161 -23.04 14.65 -11.18
N MET A 162 -21.91 14.40 -10.53
CA MET A 162 -20.79 15.35 -10.50
C MET A 162 -19.48 14.63 -10.78
N ASP A 163 -18.82 15.00 -11.89
CA ASP A 163 -17.65 14.33 -12.41
C ASP A 163 -16.48 15.28 -12.70
N PHE A 164 -15.29 14.83 -12.34
CA PHE A 164 -14.03 15.53 -12.60
C PHE A 164 -13.00 14.54 -13.14
N HIS A 165 -12.72 14.61 -14.44
CA HIS A 165 -11.82 13.67 -15.11
C HIS A 165 -10.74 14.41 -15.89
N GLY A 166 -9.55 14.48 -15.30
CA GLY A 166 -8.35 14.97 -15.95
C GLY A 166 -7.62 13.89 -16.74
N ALA A 167 -6.53 14.30 -17.38
CA ALA A 167 -5.68 13.41 -18.14
C ALA A 167 -5.08 12.31 -17.25
N PRO A 168 -5.19 11.03 -17.61
CA PRO A 168 -4.63 9.94 -16.83
C PRO A 168 -3.12 10.04 -16.65
N MET A 169 -2.64 9.60 -15.49
CA MET A 169 -1.22 9.54 -15.13
C MET A 169 -0.81 8.09 -14.89
N LEU A 170 0.43 7.72 -15.24
CA LEU A 170 0.94 6.37 -14.95
C LEU A 170 1.00 6.13 -13.43
N ARG A 171 1.53 7.13 -12.71
CA ARG A 171 1.58 7.18 -11.25
C ARG A 171 1.39 8.61 -10.75
N THR A 172 0.71 8.74 -9.62
CA THR A 172 0.51 10.03 -8.93
C THR A 172 1.53 10.25 -7.82
N TRP A 173 2.07 9.17 -7.27
CA TRP A 173 3.20 9.15 -6.34
C TRP A 173 3.93 7.81 -6.46
N VAL A 174 5.21 7.81 -6.09
CA VAL A 174 6.10 6.65 -6.15
C VAL A 174 7.11 6.73 -5.01
N LYS A 175 7.78 5.60 -4.71
CA LYS A 175 8.97 5.60 -3.85
C LYS A 175 10.18 6.15 -4.60
N LEU A 176 11.14 6.70 -3.86
CA LEU A 176 12.46 7.06 -4.39
C LEU A 176 13.21 5.82 -4.90
N GLY A 177 13.88 5.93 -6.05
CA GLY A 177 14.74 4.89 -6.65
C GLY A 177 16.14 4.83 -6.01
N SER A 178 16.57 5.94 -5.41
CA SER A 178 17.75 6.01 -4.55
C SER A 178 17.60 7.14 -3.54
N SER A 179 18.40 7.13 -2.47
CA SER A 179 18.44 8.26 -1.54
C SER A 179 18.80 9.55 -2.28
N ALA A 180 18.05 10.62 -2.04
CA ALA A 180 18.33 11.94 -2.57
C ALA A 180 19.00 12.80 -1.49
N SER A 181 20.21 13.29 -1.76
CA SER A 181 20.94 14.13 -0.80
C SER A 181 20.45 15.58 -0.86
N ARG A 182 20.64 16.33 0.22
CA ARG A 182 20.52 17.80 0.18
C ARG A 182 21.37 18.37 -0.95
N GLY A 183 20.79 19.28 -1.74
CA GLY A 183 21.42 19.86 -2.92
C GLY A 183 21.17 19.10 -4.22
N SER A 184 20.55 17.90 -4.17
CA SER A 184 20.28 17.10 -5.37
C SER A 184 19.20 17.75 -6.23
N ARG A 185 19.35 17.63 -7.55
CA ARG A 185 18.36 18.03 -8.55
C ARG A 185 17.91 16.87 -9.43
N GLU A 186 18.76 15.88 -9.63
CA GLU A 186 18.41 14.65 -10.31
C GLU A 186 17.91 13.66 -9.26
N ILE A 187 16.67 13.23 -9.43
CA ILE A 187 15.97 12.38 -8.47
C ILE A 187 15.63 11.08 -9.19
N GLU A 188 16.23 9.99 -8.73
CA GLU A 188 15.89 8.66 -9.20
C GLU A 188 14.56 8.22 -8.58
N LEU A 189 13.65 7.70 -9.39
CA LEU A 189 12.34 7.21 -8.96
C LEU A 189 12.29 5.69 -9.12
N ALA A 190 11.57 5.00 -8.22
CA ALA A 190 11.50 3.53 -8.24
C ALA A 190 10.74 2.97 -9.45
N GLU A 191 9.92 3.81 -10.10
CA GLU A 191 9.14 3.43 -11.27
C GLU A 191 8.86 4.66 -12.16
N PRO A 192 8.59 4.46 -13.46
CA PRO A 192 8.28 5.56 -14.37
C PRO A 192 6.92 6.19 -14.04
N THR A 193 6.86 7.52 -14.11
CA THR A 193 5.69 8.29 -13.66
C THR A 193 4.93 8.99 -14.78
N GLY A 194 5.62 9.32 -15.88
CA GLY A 194 5.07 10.16 -16.95
C GLY A 194 4.87 11.63 -16.55
N TRP A 195 5.49 12.08 -15.44
CA TRP A 195 5.43 13.49 -15.02
C TRP A 195 6.16 14.40 -16.00
N ARG A 196 5.76 15.67 -16.03
CA ARG A 196 6.23 16.65 -17.03
C ARG A 196 6.83 17.89 -16.39
N ALA A 197 7.60 18.62 -17.18
CA ALA A 197 8.11 19.93 -16.79
C ALA A 197 6.96 20.85 -16.36
N GLY A 198 7.15 21.56 -15.25
CA GLY A 198 6.15 22.43 -14.62
C GLY A 198 5.27 21.75 -13.59
N ASP A 199 5.28 20.41 -13.50
CA ASP A 199 4.55 19.71 -12.44
C ASP A 199 5.13 20.04 -11.06
N ARG A 200 4.25 20.29 -10.09
CA ARG A 200 4.60 20.45 -8.68
C ARG A 200 4.65 19.08 -8.02
N VAL A 201 5.73 18.82 -7.31
CA VAL A 201 5.92 17.58 -6.54
C VAL A 201 6.22 17.90 -5.07
N VAL A 202 5.91 16.94 -4.20
CA VAL A 202 6.26 16.97 -2.78
C VAL A 202 7.14 15.77 -2.44
N PHE A 203 8.13 16.02 -1.59
CA PHE A 203 9.02 15.04 -0.97
C PHE A 203 8.69 15.03 0.53
N PRO A 204 7.95 14.02 1.02
CA PRO A 204 7.68 13.87 2.45
C PRO A 204 8.95 13.66 3.25
N ALA A 205 8.95 14.11 4.52
CA ALA A 205 10.05 13.89 5.43
C ALA A 205 10.36 12.39 5.56
N THR A 206 11.65 12.06 5.57
CA THR A 206 12.13 10.70 5.87
C THR A 206 12.81 10.59 7.23
N GLU A 207 12.87 11.68 7.98
CA GLU A 207 13.34 11.76 9.36
C GLU A 207 12.16 12.10 10.28
N MET A 208 12.24 11.75 11.56
CA MET A 208 11.23 12.10 12.55
C MET A 208 11.65 13.36 13.32
N SER A 209 10.76 14.35 13.43
CA SER A 209 10.96 15.47 14.35
C SER A 209 10.44 15.16 15.78
N GLU A 210 11.10 15.70 16.81
CA GLU A 210 10.70 15.43 18.20
C GLU A 210 9.33 16.02 18.53
N PHE A 211 8.37 15.22 19.01
CA PHE A 211 7.04 15.71 19.39
C PHE A 211 7.04 16.74 20.52
N TYR A 212 7.99 16.66 21.44
CA TYR A 212 8.17 17.64 22.53
C TYR A 212 9.55 18.29 22.43
N GLN A 213 9.60 19.62 22.52
CA GLN A 213 10.84 20.38 22.61
C GLN A 213 10.94 21.08 23.97
N LEU A 214 12.16 21.31 24.47
CA LEU A 214 12.39 22.14 25.65
C LEU A 214 12.55 23.61 25.23
N ARG A 215 11.66 24.48 25.72
CA ARG A 215 11.80 25.95 25.63
C ARG A 215 11.75 26.52 27.04
N ASP A 216 12.80 27.22 27.45
CA ASP A 216 12.95 27.83 28.79
C ASP A 216 12.71 26.83 29.95
N GLY A 217 13.16 25.58 29.80
CA GLY A 217 12.98 24.53 30.80
C GLY A 217 11.57 23.93 30.88
N ARG A 218 10.66 24.29 29.96
CA ARG A 218 9.31 23.71 29.83
C ARG A 218 9.20 22.89 28.55
N ARG A 219 8.50 21.76 28.62
CA ARG A 219 8.12 20.98 27.44
C ARG A 219 7.03 21.74 26.67
N VAL A 220 7.23 21.93 25.38
CA VAL A 220 6.26 22.48 24.44
C VAL A 220 6.10 21.53 23.26
N ILE A 221 4.90 21.50 22.66
CA ILE A 221 4.65 20.79 21.39
C ILE A 221 4.74 21.86 20.29
N PRO A 222 5.82 21.89 19.50
CA PRO A 222 5.94 22.83 18.39
C PRO A 222 5.02 22.42 17.24
N SER A 223 4.67 23.37 16.36
CA SER A 223 3.95 23.01 15.14
C SER A 223 4.82 22.06 14.30
N LEU A 224 4.21 21.03 13.73
CA LEU A 224 4.89 20.15 12.77
C LEU A 224 5.59 20.92 11.65
N LEU A 225 4.97 22.00 11.17
CA LEU A 225 5.52 22.77 10.05
C LEU A 225 6.81 23.53 10.40
N ASP A 226 7.10 23.72 11.69
CA ASP A 226 8.30 24.44 12.12
C ASP A 226 9.58 23.58 12.02
N ASP A 227 9.45 22.25 12.05
CA ASP A 227 10.59 21.31 12.13
C ASP A 227 10.54 20.15 11.13
N SER A 228 9.51 20.09 10.27
CA SER A 228 9.41 19.08 9.22
C SER A 228 10.41 19.31 8.07
N GLU A 229 10.94 18.22 7.55
CA GLU A 229 11.77 18.17 6.34
C GLU A 229 10.97 17.92 5.05
N THR A 230 9.64 17.85 5.14
CA THR A 230 8.77 17.75 3.96
C THR A 230 8.89 19.02 3.10
N GLU A 231 9.19 18.86 1.81
CA GLU A 231 9.39 19.99 0.90
C GLU A 231 8.72 19.83 -0.47
N GLU A 232 8.34 20.97 -1.06
CA GLU A 232 7.80 21.05 -2.42
C GLU A 232 8.91 21.42 -3.41
N ALA A 233 8.84 20.84 -4.61
CA ALA A 233 9.70 21.17 -5.74
C ALA A 233 8.91 21.26 -7.05
N GLU A 234 9.54 21.80 -8.09
CA GLU A 234 8.99 21.88 -9.45
C GLU A 234 9.85 21.02 -10.39
N VAL A 235 9.21 20.20 -11.21
CA VAL A 235 9.87 19.37 -12.22
C VAL A 235 10.34 20.27 -13.37
N LEU A 236 11.62 20.21 -13.72
CA LEU A 236 12.20 20.85 -14.91
C LEU A 236 12.16 19.93 -16.14
N GLY A 237 12.24 18.62 -15.93
CA GLY A 237 12.15 17.59 -16.97
C GLY A 237 12.08 16.20 -16.35
N ALA A 238 11.72 15.20 -17.14
CA ALA A 238 11.63 13.82 -16.69
C ALA A 238 12.14 12.87 -17.79
N ASP A 239 12.71 11.75 -17.37
CA ASP A 239 13.02 10.62 -18.23
C ASP A 239 12.55 9.31 -17.56
N PRO A 240 12.68 8.13 -18.19
CA PRO A 240 12.22 6.88 -17.59
C PRO A 240 12.89 6.48 -16.27
N ARG A 241 14.04 7.08 -15.90
CA ARG A 241 14.79 6.80 -14.65
C ARG A 241 14.41 7.75 -13.52
N GLY A 242 13.74 8.87 -13.79
CA GLY A 242 13.32 9.80 -12.75
C GLY A 242 13.02 11.23 -13.23
N ILE A 243 13.22 12.19 -12.34
CA ILE A 243 12.93 13.61 -12.59
C ILE A 243 14.13 14.51 -12.33
N LEU A 244 14.20 15.59 -13.09
CA LEU A 244 15.11 16.71 -12.87
C LEU A 244 14.31 17.85 -12.23
N LEU A 245 14.77 18.36 -11.10
CA LEU A 245 14.16 19.47 -10.38
C LEU A 245 14.71 20.83 -10.84
N LYS A 246 13.82 21.82 -10.86
CA LYS A 246 14.16 23.21 -11.17
C LYS A 246 15.13 23.79 -10.14
N GLU A 247 14.81 23.62 -8.86
CA GLU A 247 15.65 24.01 -7.72
C GLU A 247 16.18 22.75 -6.99
N PRO A 248 17.36 22.82 -6.37
CA PRO A 248 17.89 21.71 -5.57
C PRO A 248 17.08 21.47 -4.28
N LEU A 249 17.01 20.21 -3.85
CA LEU A 249 16.42 19.81 -2.57
C LEU A 249 17.12 20.48 -1.39
N LYS A 250 16.34 20.91 -0.40
CA LYS A 250 16.82 21.52 0.84
C LYS A 250 17.19 20.47 1.90
N PHE A 251 16.53 19.31 1.85
CA PHE A 251 16.70 18.23 2.80
C PHE A 251 17.19 16.96 2.12
N LYS A 252 17.61 15.99 2.93
CA LYS A 252 17.91 14.64 2.49
C LYS A 252 16.60 13.84 2.54
N HIS A 253 16.34 13.06 1.50
CA HIS A 253 15.23 12.11 1.48
C HIS A 253 15.77 10.70 1.31
N GLN A 254 15.56 9.87 2.33
CA GLN A 254 16.16 8.54 2.42
C GLN A 254 15.46 7.52 1.52
N ALA A 255 16.26 6.62 0.96
CA ALA A 255 15.79 5.39 0.35
C ALA A 255 16.84 4.29 0.52
N SER A 256 16.51 3.30 1.35
CA SER A 256 17.35 2.15 1.66
C SER A 256 16.48 0.92 1.91
N GLY A 257 16.72 -0.18 1.18
CA GLY A 257 15.91 -1.39 1.30
C GLY A 257 14.41 -1.10 1.11
N GLU A 258 13.60 -1.53 2.09
CA GLU A 258 12.15 -1.26 2.18
C GLU A 258 11.82 0.14 2.75
N PHE A 259 12.75 0.79 3.45
CA PHE A 259 12.57 2.12 4.06
C PHE A 259 12.91 3.22 3.03
N ARG A 260 11.89 3.62 2.27
CA ARG A 260 12.05 4.55 1.15
C ARG A 260 11.02 5.66 1.26
N GLY A 261 11.47 6.91 1.20
CA GLY A 261 10.58 8.06 1.10
C GLY A 261 9.88 8.13 -0.24
N GLU A 262 8.79 8.90 -0.28
CA GLU A 262 7.99 9.10 -1.47
C GLU A 262 8.41 10.35 -2.26
N VAL A 263 7.97 10.38 -3.51
CA VAL A 263 7.78 11.61 -4.27
C VAL A 263 6.36 11.57 -4.79
N ALA A 264 5.62 12.67 -4.65
CA ALA A 264 4.23 12.74 -5.06
C ALA A 264 3.94 13.97 -5.91
N ASN A 265 3.19 13.81 -7.00
CA ASN A 265 2.83 14.88 -7.91
C ASN A 265 1.47 15.46 -7.54
N LEU A 266 1.45 16.79 -7.30
CA LEU A 266 0.29 17.55 -6.89
C LEU A 266 -0.50 18.16 -8.06
N SER A 267 0.08 18.22 -9.27
CA SER A 267 -0.47 18.94 -10.41
C SER A 267 -1.42 18.11 -11.26
N ARG A 268 -2.60 18.66 -11.60
CA ARG A 268 -3.54 18.08 -12.57
C ARG A 268 -4.06 19.15 -13.54
N ASN A 269 -4.59 18.73 -14.69
CA ASN A 269 -5.17 19.65 -15.68
C ASN A 269 -6.65 19.99 -15.40
N VAL A 270 -7.33 19.22 -14.56
CA VAL A 270 -8.63 19.59 -13.97
C VAL A 270 -8.39 20.09 -12.55
N VAL A 271 -8.77 21.35 -12.27
CA VAL A 271 -8.46 22.01 -11.00
C VAL A 271 -9.70 22.64 -10.39
N VAL A 272 -9.97 22.34 -9.12
CA VAL A 272 -10.89 23.07 -8.25
C VAL A 272 -10.08 23.80 -7.19
N GLU A 273 -10.19 25.13 -7.15
CA GLU A 273 -9.40 25.96 -6.24
C GLU A 273 -10.22 27.08 -5.60
N SER A 274 -9.80 27.55 -4.42
CA SER A 274 -10.29 28.82 -3.88
C SER A 274 -9.57 30.00 -4.51
N ALA A 275 -10.30 31.07 -4.80
CA ALA A 275 -9.71 32.34 -5.26
C ALA A 275 -8.83 33.01 -4.19
N ASP A 276 -9.21 32.87 -2.91
CA ASP A 276 -8.46 33.40 -1.77
C ASP A 276 -8.10 32.29 -0.78
N PRO A 277 -6.90 31.70 -0.88
CA PRO A 277 -6.41 30.69 0.06
C PRO A 277 -6.26 31.16 1.51
N LYS A 278 -6.22 32.47 1.78
CA LYS A 278 -6.05 33.03 3.13
C LYS A 278 -7.37 33.56 3.73
N GLY A 279 -8.40 33.72 2.89
CA GLY A 279 -9.72 34.18 3.28
C GLY A 279 -10.79 33.09 3.18
N HIS A 280 -11.89 33.39 2.49
CA HIS A 280 -13.04 32.48 2.37
C HIS A 280 -12.76 31.36 1.36
N ARG A 281 -12.37 30.20 1.89
CA ARG A 281 -12.14 28.99 1.11
C ARG A 281 -13.44 28.31 0.68
N GLY A 282 -13.38 27.66 -0.47
CA GLY A 282 -14.45 26.82 -1.01
C GLY A 282 -14.42 25.38 -0.50
N HIS A 283 -15.48 24.64 -0.82
CA HIS A 283 -15.61 23.22 -0.48
C HIS A 283 -16.47 22.50 -1.55
N THR A 284 -16.44 21.17 -1.58
CA THR A 284 -17.35 20.39 -2.45
C THR A 284 -18.10 19.34 -1.64
N VAL A 285 -19.30 19.00 -2.09
CA VAL A 285 -20.13 17.98 -1.43
C VAL A 285 -21.02 17.23 -2.42
N TYR A 286 -21.03 15.91 -2.29
CA TYR A 286 -22.03 15.01 -2.83
C TYR A 286 -23.04 14.74 -1.72
N HIS A 287 -24.28 15.20 -1.87
CA HIS A 287 -25.36 14.86 -0.94
C HIS A 287 -26.06 13.57 -1.34
N ARG A 288 -27.00 13.14 -0.50
CA ARG A 288 -27.90 12.01 -0.74
C ARG A 288 -28.44 11.98 -2.18
N GLY A 289 -28.45 10.79 -2.76
CA GLY A 289 -28.94 10.57 -4.12
C GLY A 289 -27.95 10.94 -5.21
N SER A 290 -26.80 11.53 -4.90
CA SER A 290 -25.80 11.93 -5.90
C SER A 290 -25.02 10.74 -6.44
N ALA A 291 -24.43 10.92 -7.62
CA ALA A 291 -23.50 9.98 -8.24
C ALA A 291 -22.34 10.73 -8.90
N GLY A 292 -21.42 9.99 -9.52
CA GLY A 292 -20.27 10.54 -10.24
C GLY A 292 -18.95 10.11 -9.66
N SER A 293 -17.88 10.34 -10.41
CA SER A 293 -16.51 9.92 -10.05
C SER A 293 -15.50 11.05 -10.26
N ILE A 294 -14.34 10.88 -9.64
CA ILE A 294 -13.21 11.78 -9.75
C ILE A 294 -12.02 10.97 -10.25
N SER A 295 -11.38 11.37 -11.33
CA SER A 295 -10.09 10.82 -11.74
C SER A 295 -9.11 11.91 -12.13
N TYR A 296 -7.91 11.90 -11.55
CA TYR A 296 -6.80 12.78 -11.93
C TYR A 296 -7.18 14.28 -11.90
N ALA A 297 -7.89 14.70 -10.85
CA ALA A 297 -8.24 16.09 -10.59
C ALA A 297 -7.54 16.64 -9.34
N GLU A 298 -7.24 17.94 -9.35
CA GLU A 298 -6.53 18.66 -8.28
C GLU A 298 -7.51 19.53 -7.50
N PHE A 299 -7.50 19.38 -6.19
CA PHE A 299 -8.31 20.12 -5.22
C PHE A 299 -7.36 20.88 -4.30
N ARG A 300 -7.28 22.21 -4.44
CA ARG A 300 -6.27 23.00 -3.71
C ARG A 300 -6.83 24.23 -3.03
N HIS A 301 -6.26 24.56 -1.87
CA HIS A 301 -6.67 25.73 -1.09
C HIS A 301 -8.15 25.66 -0.66
N LEU A 302 -8.68 24.45 -0.51
CA LEU A 302 -10.09 24.19 -0.17
C LEU A 302 -10.22 23.84 1.32
N GLY A 303 -11.45 23.50 1.71
CA GLY A 303 -11.82 23.19 3.09
C GLY A 303 -12.00 24.47 3.90
N LYS A 304 -13.07 24.53 4.69
CA LYS A 304 -13.30 25.66 5.59
C LYS A 304 -12.80 25.31 6.98
N LYS A 305 -11.92 26.16 7.49
CA LYS A 305 -11.31 26.01 8.81
C LYS A 305 -12.37 26.05 9.91
N ASP A 306 -12.33 25.09 10.82
CA ASP A 306 -13.20 25.00 11.99
C ASP A 306 -14.72 24.89 11.67
N VAL A 307 -15.09 24.60 10.41
CA VAL A 307 -16.50 24.42 10.00
C VAL A 307 -16.77 22.96 9.63
N LEU A 308 -17.73 22.34 10.31
CA LEU A 308 -18.15 20.95 10.08
C LEU A 308 -18.76 20.77 8.68
N GLY A 309 -18.46 19.64 8.01
CA GLY A 309 -19.08 19.28 6.73
C GLY A 309 -18.57 20.05 5.51
N ARG A 310 -17.50 20.85 5.65
CA ARG A 310 -16.98 21.75 4.61
C ARG A 310 -15.56 21.33 4.18
N TYR A 311 -15.48 20.26 3.41
CA TYR A 311 -14.23 19.61 2.99
C TYR A 311 -13.98 19.76 1.47
N PRO A 312 -12.73 19.61 0.99
CA PRO A 312 -12.41 19.59 -0.44
C PRO A 312 -13.19 18.52 -1.20
N ILE A 313 -13.28 17.29 -0.67
CA ILE A 313 -14.09 16.19 -1.21
C ILE A 313 -14.93 15.60 -0.06
N HIS A 314 -16.25 15.67 -0.17
CA HIS A 314 -17.17 15.21 0.85
C HIS A 314 -18.31 14.37 0.25
N PHE A 315 -18.40 13.10 0.64
CA PHE A 315 -19.54 12.24 0.35
C PHE A 315 -20.44 12.20 1.58
N HIS A 316 -21.58 12.90 1.52
CA HIS A 316 -22.45 13.16 2.65
C HIS A 316 -23.80 12.46 2.48
N LEU A 317 -23.96 11.34 3.21
CA LEU A 317 -25.17 10.54 3.27
C LEU A 317 -25.64 10.07 1.88
N CYS A 318 -24.71 9.78 0.97
CA CYS A 318 -25.01 9.25 -0.36
C CYS A 318 -25.57 7.82 -0.30
N ALA A 319 -25.40 7.13 0.84
CA ALA A 319 -25.77 5.74 1.02
C ALA A 319 -25.17 4.90 -0.11
N ASP A 320 -26.01 4.22 -0.88
CA ASP A 320 -25.60 3.17 -1.79
C ASP A 320 -25.52 3.68 -3.24
N THR A 321 -25.83 4.97 -3.47
CA THR A 321 -25.79 5.62 -4.80
C THR A 321 -24.38 5.84 -5.34
N MET A 322 -23.37 5.63 -4.49
CA MET A 322 -21.96 5.69 -4.86
C MET A 322 -21.38 4.31 -5.23
N ARG A 323 -22.20 3.26 -5.29
CA ARG A 323 -21.73 1.95 -5.73
C ARG A 323 -21.19 2.01 -7.15
N GLY A 324 -19.90 1.73 -7.30
CA GLY A 324 -19.15 1.86 -8.56
C GLY A 324 -18.50 3.21 -8.81
N SER A 325 -18.73 4.18 -7.93
CA SER A 325 -18.02 5.45 -7.97
C SER A 325 -16.61 5.30 -7.41
N SER A 326 -15.70 6.14 -7.91
CA SER A 326 -14.32 6.15 -7.45
C SER A 326 -13.72 7.55 -7.36
N VAL A 327 -12.70 7.67 -6.52
CA VAL A 327 -11.76 8.80 -6.47
C VAL A 327 -10.38 8.22 -6.77
N VAL A 328 -9.90 8.43 -7.99
CA VAL A 328 -8.65 7.84 -8.49
C VAL A 328 -7.65 8.92 -8.82
N GLY A 329 -6.45 8.85 -8.25
CA GLY A 329 -5.35 9.71 -8.66
C GLY A 329 -5.53 11.21 -8.35
N ALA A 330 -6.49 11.57 -7.51
CA ALA A 330 -6.74 12.95 -7.13
C ALA A 330 -5.62 13.48 -6.23
N SER A 331 -5.30 14.78 -6.36
CA SER A 331 -4.46 15.49 -5.39
C SER A 331 -5.31 16.44 -4.56
N VAL A 332 -5.17 16.39 -3.24
CA VAL A 332 -5.85 17.30 -2.32
C VAL A 332 -4.80 17.95 -1.44
N TRP A 333 -4.54 19.25 -1.62
CA TRP A 333 -3.43 19.90 -0.93
C TRP A 333 -3.68 21.33 -0.47
N ASP A 334 -3.02 21.71 0.62
CA ASP A 334 -3.33 22.92 1.40
C ASP A 334 -4.83 22.96 1.70
N SER A 335 -5.30 22.01 2.51
CA SER A 335 -6.67 21.95 2.97
C SER A 335 -6.78 22.53 4.37
N ALA A 336 -7.68 23.49 4.57
CA ALA A 336 -7.95 24.03 5.91
C ALA A 336 -8.92 23.15 6.72
N ASN A 337 -9.22 21.95 6.20
CA ASN A 337 -10.00 20.92 6.86
C ASN A 337 -9.56 19.53 6.33
N ARG A 338 -10.29 18.46 6.60
CA ARG A 338 -10.03 17.09 6.09
C ARG A 338 -9.88 17.05 4.57
N TRP A 339 -9.18 16.06 3.99
CA TRP A 339 -8.99 15.95 2.52
C TRP A 339 -10.18 15.29 1.84
N VAL A 340 -10.46 14.04 2.24
CA VAL A 340 -11.56 13.22 1.71
C VAL A 340 -12.35 12.71 2.90
N THR A 341 -13.63 13.08 2.94
CA THR A 341 -14.56 12.68 4.00
C THR A 341 -15.65 11.80 3.42
N ILE A 342 -15.82 10.62 4.00
CA ILE A 342 -16.92 9.70 3.72
C ILE A 342 -17.83 9.67 4.95
N HIS A 343 -19.07 10.12 4.78
CA HIS A 343 -20.10 10.12 5.81
C HIS A 343 -21.37 9.44 5.28
N GLY A 344 -21.84 8.39 5.96
CA GLY A 344 -23.03 7.61 5.61
C GLY A 344 -23.09 7.17 4.14
N SER A 345 -21.93 6.85 3.55
CA SER A 345 -21.76 6.50 2.14
C SER A 345 -20.96 5.20 2.02
N ASN A 346 -21.36 4.35 1.07
CA ASN A 346 -20.89 2.97 0.94
C ASN A 346 -20.30 2.72 -0.45
N PHE A 347 -19.49 1.66 -0.57
CA PHE A 347 -19.00 1.13 -1.86
C PHE A 347 -18.11 2.10 -2.67
N ILE A 348 -17.44 3.05 -2.01
CA ILE A 348 -16.54 4.00 -2.67
C ILE A 348 -15.13 3.40 -2.73
N VAL A 349 -14.50 3.51 -3.91
CA VAL A 349 -13.08 3.20 -4.09
C VAL A 349 -12.27 4.48 -4.12
N VAL A 350 -11.34 4.64 -3.18
CA VAL A 350 -10.36 5.75 -3.13
C VAL A 350 -8.98 5.16 -3.38
N ARG A 351 -8.39 5.48 -4.52
CA ARG A 351 -7.15 4.85 -4.98
C ARG A 351 -6.15 5.87 -5.51
N ASP A 352 -4.87 5.67 -5.24
CA ASP A 352 -3.77 6.47 -5.81
C ASP A 352 -3.86 7.96 -5.51
N CYS A 353 -4.59 8.37 -4.46
CA CYS A 353 -4.75 9.78 -4.14
C CYS A 353 -3.57 10.28 -3.30
N VAL A 354 -3.28 11.58 -3.43
CA VAL A 354 -2.26 12.28 -2.65
C VAL A 354 -2.95 13.36 -1.80
N GLY A 355 -2.96 13.15 -0.49
CA GLY A 355 -3.35 14.16 0.49
C GLY A 355 -2.10 14.84 1.06
N TYR A 356 -2.05 16.18 1.03
CA TYR A 356 -0.92 16.94 1.55
C TYR A 356 -1.35 18.20 2.31
N ARG A 357 -0.99 18.30 3.59
CA ARG A 357 -1.40 19.39 4.52
C ARG A 357 -2.91 19.51 4.68
N SER A 358 -3.48 18.79 5.64
CA SER A 358 -4.84 19.04 6.16
C SER A 358 -4.77 19.71 7.53
N ILE A 359 -5.78 20.49 7.88
CA ILE A 359 -6.10 20.78 9.29
C ILE A 359 -7.12 19.75 9.76
N GLY A 360 -6.81 19.05 10.84
CA GLY A 360 -7.56 17.88 11.29
C GLY A 360 -7.10 16.59 10.61
N HIS A 361 -7.96 15.57 10.68
CA HIS A 361 -7.73 14.29 9.99
C HIS A 361 -7.57 14.47 8.47
N GLY A 362 -6.89 13.54 7.80
CA GLY A 362 -6.70 13.51 6.36
C GLY A 362 -7.86 12.81 5.65
N TYR A 363 -7.75 11.50 5.52
CA TYR A 363 -8.80 10.60 5.06
C TYR A 363 -9.68 10.19 6.24
N PHE A 364 -10.99 10.44 6.16
CA PHE A 364 -11.89 10.36 7.32
C PHE A 364 -13.21 9.64 7.01
N PHE A 365 -13.57 8.68 7.86
CA PHE A 365 -14.85 7.96 7.85
C PHE A 365 -15.61 8.31 9.12
N GLU A 366 -16.80 8.89 9.03
CA GLU A 366 -17.42 9.55 10.18
C GLU A 366 -18.01 8.60 11.23
N ASP A 367 -19.26 8.18 11.10
CA ASP A 367 -20.01 7.68 12.26
C ASP A 367 -20.02 6.16 12.40
N GLY A 368 -19.53 5.44 11.40
CA GLY A 368 -19.44 3.99 11.42
C GLY A 368 -20.48 3.30 10.52
N THR A 369 -21.37 4.05 9.85
CA THR A 369 -22.32 3.50 8.89
C THR A 369 -21.78 3.32 7.47
N GLU A 370 -20.55 3.78 7.23
CA GLU A 370 -19.83 3.72 5.95
C GLU A 370 -19.17 2.34 5.76
N VAL A 371 -19.75 1.48 4.93
CA VAL A 371 -19.27 0.10 4.75
C VAL A 371 -18.94 -0.23 3.30
N ASN A 372 -18.09 -1.24 3.13
CA ASN A 372 -17.60 -1.78 1.86
C ASN A 372 -16.82 -0.76 1.02
N ASN A 373 -16.15 0.21 1.65
CA ASN A 373 -15.27 1.14 0.96
C ASN A 373 -13.85 0.57 0.89
N VAL A 374 -13.10 0.99 -0.13
CA VAL A 374 -11.75 0.51 -0.41
C VAL A 374 -10.79 1.67 -0.53
N PHE A 375 -9.77 1.69 0.32
CA PHE A 375 -8.70 2.68 0.31
C PHE A 375 -7.41 1.98 -0.06
N ASP A 376 -6.91 2.27 -1.25
CA ASP A 376 -5.79 1.55 -1.83
C ASP A 376 -4.71 2.47 -2.40
N ARG A 377 -3.46 2.29 -1.97
CA ARG A 377 -2.32 3.08 -2.49
C ARG A 377 -2.51 4.60 -2.36
N ASN A 378 -3.15 5.07 -1.30
CA ASN A 378 -3.23 6.50 -1.01
C ASN A 378 -2.05 6.97 -0.16
N LEU A 379 -1.61 8.21 -0.38
CA LEU A 379 -0.53 8.85 0.37
C LEU A 379 -1.10 9.98 1.22
N ALA A 380 -0.89 9.91 2.54
CA ALA A 380 -1.26 10.92 3.51
C ALA A 380 0.00 11.63 4.04
N VAL A 381 0.18 12.91 3.69
CA VAL A 381 1.35 13.71 4.08
C VAL A 381 0.90 14.91 4.92
N GLN A 382 1.39 15.02 6.15
CA GLN A 382 1.11 16.18 7.02
C GLN A 382 -0.38 16.41 7.32
N ALA A 383 -1.04 15.45 7.97
CA ALA A 383 -2.24 15.80 8.74
C ALA A 383 -1.83 16.63 9.97
N LEU A 384 -2.43 17.80 10.17
CA LEU A 384 -2.09 18.76 11.22
C LEU A 384 -3.19 18.86 12.28
N MET A 385 -2.85 19.23 13.51
CA MET A 385 -3.79 19.33 14.61
C MET A 385 -4.86 20.38 14.33
N GLY A 386 -6.12 19.92 14.38
CA GLY A 386 -7.29 20.78 14.39
C GLY A 386 -7.78 21.03 15.80
N LYS A 387 -8.96 21.64 15.89
CA LYS A 387 -9.77 21.62 17.11
C LYS A 387 -10.97 20.72 16.86
N PRO A 388 -11.58 20.14 17.92
CA PRO A 388 -12.86 19.47 17.81
C PRO A 388 -13.86 20.37 17.08
N LEU A 389 -14.54 19.84 16.07
CA LEU A 389 -15.48 20.61 15.28
C LEU A 389 -16.79 20.79 16.06
N PRO A 390 -17.42 21.98 15.99
CA PRO A 390 -18.69 22.22 16.68
C PRO A 390 -19.78 21.31 16.10
N LEU A 391 -20.75 20.93 16.95
CA LEU A 391 -21.93 20.12 16.58
C LEU A 391 -21.63 18.71 16.05
N GLN A 392 -20.40 18.23 16.21
CA GLN A 392 -20.05 16.88 15.82
C GLN A 392 -20.79 15.85 16.70
N VAL A 393 -21.40 14.86 16.04
CA VAL A 393 -22.13 13.77 16.72
C VAL A 393 -21.18 12.87 17.51
N LEU A 394 -19.95 12.74 17.01
CA LEU A 394 -18.88 11.97 17.63
C LEU A 394 -18.13 12.86 18.63
N ASN A 395 -18.67 12.97 19.84
CA ASN A 395 -18.09 13.79 20.92
C ASN A 395 -16.70 13.32 21.40
N PHE A 396 -16.20 12.22 20.85
CA PHE A 396 -14.88 11.65 21.09
C PHE A 396 -13.89 11.86 19.94
N ASP A 397 -14.33 12.41 18.79
CA ASP A 397 -13.42 12.85 17.74
C ASP A 397 -12.85 14.22 18.15
N THR A 398 -11.57 14.22 18.49
CA THR A 398 -10.82 15.39 18.92
C THR A 398 -10.20 16.17 17.76
N ASN A 399 -10.29 15.67 16.53
CA ASN A 399 -9.70 16.24 15.32
C ASN A 399 -8.16 16.33 15.38
N ASP A 400 -7.53 15.37 16.08
CA ASP A 400 -6.11 15.41 16.41
C ASP A 400 -5.21 14.82 15.30
N ALA A 401 -5.37 15.20 14.04
CA ALA A 401 -4.33 14.97 13.02
C ALA A 401 -3.96 13.50 12.73
N ALA A 402 -4.93 12.70 12.29
CA ALA A 402 -4.65 11.37 11.75
C ALA A 402 -4.59 11.40 10.23
N GLY A 403 -3.57 10.80 9.61
CA GLY A 403 -3.52 10.61 8.15
C GLY A 403 -4.73 9.83 7.65
N PHE A 404 -5.05 8.71 8.33
CA PHE A 404 -6.25 7.91 8.13
C PHE A 404 -7.00 7.74 9.46
N TRP A 405 -8.26 8.14 9.50
CA TRP A 405 -9.15 8.00 10.65
C TRP A 405 -10.42 7.26 10.28
N TRP A 406 -10.83 6.27 11.09
CA TRP A 406 -12.08 5.56 10.83
C TRP A 406 -12.76 5.00 12.08
N ALA A 407 -14.06 4.73 11.94
CA ALA A 407 -15.00 4.47 13.02
C ALA A 407 -15.70 3.10 12.96
N ASN A 408 -15.51 2.30 11.90
CA ASN A 408 -16.07 0.94 11.79
C ASN A 408 -15.17 -0.03 11.01
N CYS A 409 -15.40 -1.32 11.16
CA CYS A 409 -14.46 -2.32 10.65
C CYS A 409 -14.71 -2.79 9.21
N LEU A 410 -15.90 -2.58 8.63
CA LEU A 410 -16.28 -3.18 7.35
C LEU A 410 -15.74 -2.39 6.14
N ASN A 411 -14.44 -2.10 6.12
CA ASN A 411 -13.74 -1.38 5.06
C ASN A 411 -12.32 -1.95 4.84
N ALA A 412 -11.77 -1.77 3.64
CA ALA A 412 -10.44 -2.26 3.28
C ALA A 412 -9.42 -1.12 3.16
N PHE A 413 -8.25 -1.30 3.78
CA PHE A 413 -7.10 -0.42 3.67
C PHE A 413 -5.89 -1.20 3.16
N THR A 414 -5.45 -0.95 1.94
CA THR A 414 -4.32 -1.67 1.34
C THR A 414 -3.25 -0.73 0.78
N ARG A 415 -1.97 -1.01 1.02
CA ARG A 415 -0.85 -0.32 0.36
C ARG A 415 -0.82 1.21 0.55
N ASN A 416 -1.52 1.74 1.54
CA ASN A 416 -1.52 3.17 1.83
C ASN A 416 -0.26 3.54 2.61
N VAL A 417 0.15 4.80 2.53
CA VAL A 417 1.27 5.35 3.29
C VAL A 417 0.82 6.58 4.07
N ALA A 418 1.10 6.62 5.36
CA ALA A 418 0.95 7.81 6.18
C ALA A 418 2.32 8.32 6.64
N VAL A 419 2.66 9.55 6.28
CA VAL A 419 3.98 10.12 6.54
C VAL A 419 3.86 11.48 7.19
N ASP A 420 4.73 11.72 8.17
CA ASP A 420 4.92 13.03 8.78
C ASP A 420 3.58 13.63 9.25
N CYS A 421 2.74 12.83 9.92
CA CYS A 421 1.47 13.30 10.48
C CYS A 421 1.67 13.72 11.94
N GLU A 422 0.96 14.76 12.37
CA GLU A 422 1.28 15.42 13.65
C GLU A 422 0.99 14.53 14.87
N LYS A 423 0.03 13.60 14.78
CA LYS A 423 -0.28 12.68 15.88
C LYS A 423 -0.50 11.22 15.51
N PHE A 424 -1.18 10.93 14.40
CA PHE A 424 -1.44 9.55 14.01
C PHE A 424 -1.18 9.33 12.52
N GLY A 425 -0.50 8.26 12.15
CA GLY A 425 -0.58 7.70 10.80
C GLY A 425 -1.99 7.15 10.57
N TYR A 426 -2.35 6.15 11.37
CA TYR A 426 -3.63 5.44 11.34
C TYR A 426 -4.31 5.45 12.71
N ARG A 427 -5.59 5.80 12.76
CA ARG A 427 -6.39 5.84 13.99
C ARG A 427 -7.77 5.23 13.78
N PHE A 428 -8.03 4.13 14.48
CA PHE A 428 -9.39 3.64 14.69
C PHE A 428 -9.93 4.15 16.03
N GLN A 429 -11.18 4.63 16.03
CA GLN A 429 -11.84 5.06 17.26
C GLN A 429 -13.36 4.98 17.16
N MET A 430 -13.97 4.22 18.07
CA MET A 430 -15.41 4.17 18.25
C MET A 430 -15.75 4.02 19.74
N VAL A 431 -16.33 5.06 20.35
CA VAL A 431 -16.56 5.11 21.80
C VAL A 431 -18.04 5.27 22.09
N LYS A 432 -18.59 4.41 22.94
CA LYS A 432 -19.92 4.60 23.52
C LYS A 432 -19.88 5.70 24.58
N SER A 433 -20.75 6.68 24.48
CA SER A 433 -20.92 7.74 25.50
C SER A 433 -22.39 7.86 25.90
N PRO A 434 -22.74 8.62 26.95
CA PRO A 434 -24.14 8.90 27.27
C PRO A 434 -24.89 9.58 26.12
N GLU A 435 -24.19 10.35 25.29
CA GLU A 435 -24.74 11.11 24.16
C GLU A 435 -24.69 10.36 22.82
N PHE A 436 -23.88 9.29 22.71
CA PHE A 436 -23.69 8.55 21.47
C PHE A 436 -23.75 7.03 21.68
N SER A 437 -24.57 6.37 20.85
CA SER A 437 -24.68 4.91 20.80
C SER A 437 -24.02 4.39 19.52
N PRO A 438 -23.10 3.41 19.59
CA PRO A 438 -22.50 2.76 18.42
C PRO A 438 -23.45 1.79 17.71
N VAL A 439 -24.69 1.61 18.21
CA VAL A 439 -25.73 0.84 17.54
C VAL A 439 -26.39 1.70 16.46
N LEU A 440 -26.01 1.46 15.20
CA LEU A 440 -26.36 2.31 14.05
C LEU A 440 -26.96 1.49 12.88
N PRO A 441 -27.69 2.13 11.95
CA PRO A 441 -28.36 1.44 10.84
C PRO A 441 -27.39 1.12 9.69
N VAL A 442 -26.75 -0.06 9.77
CA VAL A 442 -25.74 -0.54 8.81
C VAL A 442 -26.37 -1.33 7.67
N LEU A 443 -25.90 -1.14 6.44
CA LEU A 443 -26.30 -1.91 5.27
C LEU A 443 -25.85 -3.37 5.40
N GLN A 444 -26.78 -4.30 5.24
CA GLN A 444 -26.52 -5.74 5.33
C GLN A 444 -26.32 -6.35 3.93
N PRO A 445 -25.71 -7.55 3.80
CA PRO A 445 -25.50 -8.21 2.51
C PRO A 445 -26.77 -8.40 1.67
N ASN A 446 -27.93 -8.52 2.32
CA ASN A 446 -29.25 -8.62 1.66
C ASN A 446 -29.86 -7.27 1.22
N GLY A 447 -29.11 -6.17 1.34
CA GLY A 447 -29.49 -4.84 0.84
C GLY A 447 -30.40 -4.07 1.79
N LYS A 448 -30.77 -4.65 2.93
CA LYS A 448 -31.57 -3.98 3.97
C LYS A 448 -30.66 -3.42 5.05
N ARG A 449 -31.06 -2.31 5.66
CA ARG A 449 -30.36 -1.77 6.84
C ARG A 449 -30.87 -2.40 8.14
N ARG A 450 -29.97 -2.67 9.07
CA ARG A 450 -30.29 -3.17 10.43
C ARG A 450 -29.51 -2.40 11.47
N GLN A 451 -30.09 -2.27 12.67
CA GLN A 451 -29.39 -1.74 13.83
C GLN A 451 -28.33 -2.75 14.27
N VAL A 452 -27.05 -2.36 14.15
CA VAL A 452 -25.89 -3.18 14.48
C VAL A 452 -24.96 -2.32 15.31
N ASP A 453 -24.37 -2.89 16.37
CA ASP A 453 -23.23 -2.24 17.03
C ASP A 453 -22.06 -2.25 16.04
N VAL A 454 -21.68 -1.09 15.50
CA VAL A 454 -20.68 -1.00 14.41
C VAL A 454 -19.31 -1.55 14.81
N ARG A 455 -19.08 -1.73 16.11
CA ARG A 455 -17.90 -2.39 16.68
C ARG A 455 -17.96 -3.91 16.63
N THR A 456 -19.04 -4.53 16.18
CA THR A 456 -19.11 -5.99 15.96
C THR A 456 -18.96 -6.35 14.49
N LEU A 457 -18.82 -5.35 13.61
CA LEU A 457 -18.68 -5.59 12.18
C LEU A 457 -17.33 -6.26 11.88
N PRO A 458 -17.28 -7.16 10.88
CA PRO A 458 -16.03 -7.77 10.50
C PRO A 458 -15.04 -6.76 9.95
N PHE A 459 -13.77 -6.93 10.32
CA PHE A 459 -12.69 -6.17 9.74
C PHE A 459 -12.25 -6.79 8.41
N ILE A 460 -12.50 -6.11 7.29
CA ILE A 460 -12.22 -6.65 5.96
C ILE A 460 -10.71 -6.85 5.78
N ARG A 461 -9.93 -5.77 5.79
CA ARG A 461 -8.47 -5.86 5.58
C ARG A 461 -7.70 -4.61 5.97
N PHE A 462 -6.51 -4.83 6.51
CA PHE A 462 -5.44 -3.84 6.59
C PHE A 462 -4.13 -4.51 6.16
N ASP A 463 -3.68 -4.26 4.92
CA ASP A 463 -2.58 -5.03 4.32
C ASP A 463 -1.58 -4.16 3.55
N GLY A 464 -0.29 -4.35 3.80
CA GLY A 464 0.80 -3.67 3.08
C GLY A 464 0.83 -2.16 3.32
N ASN A 465 0.18 -1.67 4.38
CA ASN A 465 0.19 -0.26 4.72
C ASN A 465 1.52 0.13 5.37
N GLU A 466 1.83 1.42 5.37
CA GLU A 466 3.08 1.95 5.89
C GLU A 466 2.83 3.24 6.67
N ALA A 467 3.53 3.42 7.79
CA ALA A 467 3.59 4.71 8.47
C ALA A 467 5.01 5.06 8.88
N HIS A 468 5.47 6.26 8.53
CA HIS A 468 6.80 6.71 8.94
C HIS A 468 6.91 8.20 9.22
N SER A 469 8.04 8.59 9.81
CA SER A 469 8.27 9.96 10.28
C SER A 469 7.18 10.42 11.25
N GLN A 470 6.57 9.49 11.99
CA GLN A 470 5.46 9.79 12.88
C GLN A 470 5.99 10.30 14.20
N ARG A 471 5.71 11.57 14.52
CA ARG A 471 6.11 12.19 15.79
C ARG A 471 5.45 11.52 16.99
N ARG A 472 4.36 10.78 16.76
CA ARG A 472 3.62 10.07 17.80
C ARG A 472 3.24 8.65 17.37
N PHE A 473 1.99 8.35 17.01
CA PHE A 473 1.59 6.98 16.69
C PHE A 473 1.63 6.71 15.18
N ALA A 474 2.22 5.58 14.78
CA ALA A 474 2.04 5.01 13.45
C ALA A 474 0.66 4.36 13.30
N LEU A 475 0.29 3.43 14.18
CA LEU A 475 -1.04 2.81 14.20
C LEU A 475 -1.61 2.76 15.62
N ASN A 476 -2.87 3.21 15.75
CA ASN A 476 -3.55 3.22 17.03
C ASN A 476 -5.01 2.73 16.92
N LEU A 477 -5.32 1.65 17.64
CA LEU A 477 -6.64 1.00 17.73
C LEU A 477 -7.29 1.21 19.10
N GLY A 478 -7.77 2.42 19.39
CA GLY A 478 -8.52 2.75 20.62
C GLY A 478 -7.69 3.14 21.85
N GLY A 479 -8.28 3.06 23.05
CA GLY A 479 -7.52 3.02 24.33
C GLY A 479 -7.42 4.24 25.24
N PHE A 480 -7.90 5.40 24.80
CA PHE A 480 -8.06 6.59 25.62
C PHE A 480 -9.53 6.99 25.49
N HIS A 481 -10.32 7.13 26.56
CA HIS A 481 -11.71 7.61 26.50
C HIS A 481 -11.73 9.04 25.95
N GLY A 482 -11.68 9.17 24.62
CA GLY A 482 -12.27 10.20 23.78
C GLY A 482 -11.98 11.68 24.04
N GLN A 483 -11.28 12.07 25.10
CA GLN A 483 -11.21 13.48 25.54
C GLN A 483 -9.78 13.91 25.92
N SER A 484 -8.87 12.98 26.23
CA SER A 484 -7.44 13.25 26.46
C SER A 484 -6.65 11.96 26.66
N GLU A 485 -5.41 11.91 26.16
CA GLU A 485 -4.47 10.80 26.37
C GLU A 485 -4.02 10.65 27.82
N THR A 486 -4.38 11.58 28.70
CA THR A 486 -4.02 11.56 30.12
C THR A 486 -5.21 11.57 31.05
N ALA A 487 -6.45 11.77 30.55
CA ALA A 487 -7.63 11.87 31.42
C ALA A 487 -7.96 10.54 32.09
N ASP A 488 -7.72 9.42 31.39
CA ASP A 488 -7.90 8.08 31.93
C ASP A 488 -6.65 7.52 32.57
N LEU A 489 -5.56 8.30 32.63
CA LEU A 489 -4.29 7.84 33.16
C LEU A 489 -4.02 8.49 34.52
N ASP A 490 -3.60 7.69 35.50
CA ASP A 490 -3.08 8.19 36.76
C ASP A 490 -1.77 8.97 36.55
N ARG A 491 -1.22 9.52 37.63
CA ARG A 491 0.01 10.33 37.57
C ARG A 491 1.24 9.57 37.04
N ASP A 492 1.20 8.24 37.12
CA ASP A 492 2.24 7.33 36.62
C ASP A 492 1.91 6.81 35.20
N GLY A 493 0.78 7.28 34.64
CA GLY A 493 0.30 6.95 33.32
C GLY A 493 -0.51 5.66 33.26
N ASN A 494 -0.95 5.04 34.35
CA ASN A 494 -1.76 3.82 34.32
C ASN A 494 -3.24 4.13 34.14
N VAL A 495 -3.99 3.27 33.43
CA VAL A 495 -5.45 3.44 33.33
C VAL A 495 -6.10 3.43 34.72
N ILE A 496 -6.87 4.48 35.03
CA ILE A 496 -7.48 4.74 36.36
C ILE A 496 -8.53 3.68 36.73
N ASP A 497 -9.31 3.18 35.76
CA ASP A 497 -10.30 2.12 35.97
C ASP A 497 -10.15 0.99 34.93
N ARG A 498 -9.31 0.01 35.24
CA ARG A 498 -9.04 -1.14 34.35
C ARG A 498 -10.24 -2.08 34.19
N ALA A 499 -11.18 -2.10 35.15
CA ALA A 499 -12.34 -3.00 35.13
C ALA A 499 -13.44 -2.50 34.19
N ALA A 500 -13.51 -1.18 33.94
CA ALA A 500 -14.43 -0.60 32.96
C ALA A 500 -14.19 -1.02 31.50
N TYR A 501 -12.97 -1.47 31.18
CA TYR A 501 -12.56 -1.88 29.83
C TYR A 501 -12.53 -3.41 29.63
N LEU A 502 -12.41 -4.18 30.71
CA LEU A 502 -12.32 -5.63 30.67
C LEU A 502 -13.69 -6.25 30.96
N GLY A 503 -14.51 -6.40 29.91
CA GLY A 503 -15.80 -7.09 29.96
C GLY A 503 -16.71 -6.84 28.74
N GLY A 504 -17.41 -7.87 28.26
CA GLY A 504 -18.30 -7.80 27.09
C GLY A 504 -17.66 -8.27 25.78
N ASP A 505 -18.44 -8.29 24.69
CA ASP A 505 -18.04 -8.80 23.36
C ASP A 505 -17.04 -7.89 22.62
N VAL A 506 -17.15 -6.57 22.78
CA VAL A 506 -16.32 -5.57 22.08
C VAL A 506 -15.38 -4.75 22.99
N GLN A 507 -15.43 -4.94 24.31
CA GLN A 507 -14.54 -4.29 25.31
C GLN A 507 -14.33 -2.76 25.13
N GLY A 508 -15.35 -2.05 24.67
CA GLY A 508 -15.32 -0.60 24.49
C GLY A 508 -14.65 -0.10 23.21
N VAL A 509 -13.93 -0.94 22.47
CA VAL A 509 -13.21 -0.58 21.24
C VAL A 509 -13.71 -1.34 20.01
N GLY A 510 -13.86 -2.66 20.08
CA GLY A 510 -14.13 -3.52 18.92
C GLY A 510 -12.87 -3.86 18.10
N PRO A 511 -12.96 -4.73 17.08
CA PRO A 511 -14.12 -5.54 16.73
C PRO A 511 -14.44 -6.59 17.81
N ASP A 512 -15.55 -7.30 17.67
CA ASP A 512 -15.90 -8.38 18.60
C ASP A 512 -14.93 -9.58 18.48
N TYR A 513 -15.11 -10.56 19.34
CA TYR A 513 -14.23 -11.73 19.38
C TYR A 513 -14.35 -12.69 18.19
N LYS A 514 -15.35 -12.54 17.31
CA LYS A 514 -15.50 -13.37 16.11
C LYS A 514 -14.75 -12.81 14.92
N HIS A 515 -14.54 -11.50 14.90
CA HIS A 515 -13.97 -10.79 13.77
C HIS A 515 -12.76 -9.94 14.16
N PRO A 516 -11.62 -10.53 14.57
CA PRO A 516 -10.45 -9.77 15.04
C PRO A 516 -9.97 -8.72 14.01
N PHE A 517 -9.32 -7.66 14.48
CA PHE A 517 -8.56 -6.78 13.59
C PHE A 517 -7.45 -7.61 12.92
N ARG A 518 -7.52 -7.80 11.61
CA ARG A 518 -6.50 -8.49 10.82
C ARG A 518 -5.57 -7.46 10.17
N ILE A 519 -4.36 -7.34 10.72
CA ILE A 519 -3.28 -6.49 10.20
C ILE A 519 -2.25 -7.38 9.55
N LYS A 520 -1.91 -7.10 8.29
CA LYS A 520 -0.92 -7.82 7.54
C LYS A 520 0.13 -6.90 6.91
N ASP A 521 1.38 -7.32 6.92
CA ASP A 521 2.52 -6.66 6.26
C ASP A 521 2.55 -5.14 6.53
N PHE A 522 2.47 -4.73 7.82
CA PHE A 522 2.51 -3.32 8.21
C PHE A 522 3.95 -2.86 8.46
N LEU A 523 4.38 -1.83 7.73
CA LEU A 523 5.71 -1.26 7.83
C LEU A 523 5.68 0.04 8.64
N VAL A 524 6.51 0.12 9.68
CA VAL A 524 6.70 1.34 10.47
C VAL A 524 8.18 1.70 10.50
N TRP A 525 8.51 2.96 10.24
CA TRP A 525 9.88 3.40 10.45
C TRP A 525 10.02 4.87 10.85
N ASN A 526 11.16 5.26 11.42
CA ASN A 526 11.43 6.63 11.88
C ASN A 526 10.25 7.21 12.64
N SER A 527 9.79 6.53 13.70
CA SER A 527 8.53 6.87 14.36
C SER A 527 8.61 6.76 15.88
N HIS A 528 7.82 7.54 16.59
CA HIS A 528 7.89 7.53 18.05
C HIS A 528 7.23 6.26 18.63
N TRP A 529 5.98 5.98 18.27
CA TRP A 529 5.23 4.81 18.72
C TRP A 529 4.71 4.02 17.51
N GLY A 530 5.10 2.75 17.40
CA GLY A 530 4.71 1.89 16.28
C GLY A 530 3.23 1.50 16.32
N PHE A 531 2.81 0.90 17.43
CA PHE A 531 1.49 0.33 17.59
C PHE A 531 0.97 0.49 19.02
N HIS A 532 -0.31 0.84 19.11
CA HIS A 532 -1.08 0.79 20.35
C HIS A 532 -2.45 0.19 20.05
N SER A 533 -2.92 -0.72 20.91
CA SER A 533 -4.28 -1.23 20.83
C SER A 533 -4.83 -1.55 22.20
N THR A 534 -6.09 -1.22 22.39
CA THR A 534 -6.91 -1.73 23.49
C THR A 534 -8.12 -2.50 22.95
N ALA A 535 -8.10 -2.83 21.67
CA ALA A 535 -9.06 -3.76 21.11
C ALA A 535 -8.97 -5.10 21.89
N PRO A 536 -10.08 -5.83 22.00
CA PRO A 536 -10.07 -7.14 22.64
C PRO A 536 -9.34 -8.20 21.82
N ASN A 537 -9.20 -7.97 20.51
CA ASN A 537 -8.80 -9.00 19.57
C ASN A 537 -8.10 -8.43 18.33
N VAL A 538 -6.84 -8.81 18.14
CA VAL A 538 -6.00 -8.35 17.04
C VAL A 538 -5.12 -9.51 16.59
N SER A 539 -5.12 -9.79 15.29
CA SER A 539 -4.13 -10.65 14.64
C SER A 539 -3.22 -9.78 13.78
N ILE A 540 -1.93 -9.76 14.10
CA ILE A 540 -0.89 -9.10 13.31
C ILE A 540 -0.01 -10.17 12.69
N LYS A 541 0.08 -10.18 11.36
CA LYS A 541 0.99 -11.06 10.61
C LYS A 541 1.89 -10.26 9.68
N GLY A 542 3.20 -10.26 9.92
CA GLY A 542 4.12 -9.43 9.16
C GLY A 542 4.05 -7.99 9.65
N PHE A 543 4.87 -7.65 10.64
CA PHE A 543 4.99 -6.27 11.14
C PHE A 543 6.46 -5.92 11.22
N THR A 544 6.88 -4.92 10.45
CA THR A 544 8.27 -4.46 10.42
C THR A 544 8.35 -3.10 11.12
N ALA A 545 9.24 -2.96 12.11
CA ALA A 545 9.58 -1.68 12.73
C ALA A 545 11.07 -1.37 12.58
N HIS A 546 11.42 -0.15 12.17
CA HIS A 546 12.81 0.32 12.04
C HIS A 546 12.99 1.74 12.55
N ASP A 547 13.96 2.00 13.42
CA ASP A 547 14.16 3.33 14.02
C ASP A 547 12.87 3.82 14.70
N VAL A 548 12.44 3.06 15.70
CA VAL A 548 11.21 3.32 16.45
C VAL A 548 11.50 3.39 17.94
N ASN A 549 11.00 4.42 18.64
CA ASN A 549 11.26 4.54 20.08
C ASN A 549 10.59 3.40 20.87
N TYR A 550 9.30 3.16 20.60
CA TYR A 550 8.55 2.02 21.16
C TYR A 550 7.74 1.35 20.07
N VAL A 551 7.97 0.05 19.85
CA VAL A 551 7.22 -0.69 18.84
C VAL A 551 5.79 -0.91 19.32
N PHE A 552 5.60 -1.60 20.45
CA PHE A 552 4.30 -1.79 21.09
C PHE A 552 4.23 -0.98 22.37
N TRP A 553 3.37 0.03 22.37
CA TRP A 553 3.20 0.92 23.49
C TRP A 553 1.89 0.63 24.22
N ARG A 554 1.97 0.05 25.44
CA ARG A 554 0.83 -0.14 26.35
C ARG A 554 -0.38 -0.83 25.71
N SER A 555 -0.13 -1.85 24.91
CA SER A 555 -1.20 -2.60 24.26
C SER A 555 -1.80 -3.63 25.22
N ASN A 556 -3.10 -3.89 25.05
CA ASN A 556 -3.67 -5.17 25.43
C ASN A 556 -2.93 -6.27 24.65
N ALA A 557 -2.56 -7.35 25.33
CA ALA A 557 -1.95 -8.53 24.70
C ALA A 557 -2.85 -9.78 24.82
N ALA A 558 -3.87 -9.73 25.68
CA ALA A 558 -4.81 -10.84 25.83
C ALA A 558 -5.76 -10.88 24.62
N GLY A 559 -5.90 -12.06 24.01
CA GLY A 559 -6.69 -12.24 22.80
C GLY A 559 -6.01 -11.71 21.54
N HIS A 560 -4.71 -11.42 21.57
CA HIS A 560 -3.97 -11.01 20.38
C HIS A 560 -3.05 -12.13 19.90
N ASP A 561 -2.81 -12.16 18.59
CA ASP A 561 -1.83 -13.04 17.96
C ASP A 561 -0.86 -12.20 17.12
N TYR A 562 0.43 -12.49 17.26
CA TYR A 562 1.51 -11.73 16.66
C TYR A 562 2.47 -12.70 15.95
N ILE A 563 2.45 -12.69 14.63
CA ILE A 563 3.18 -13.61 13.76
C ILE A 563 4.13 -12.79 12.87
N ASP A 564 5.35 -13.27 12.67
CA ASP A 564 6.34 -12.67 11.75
C ASP A 564 6.66 -11.19 12.04
N LEU A 565 6.96 -10.87 13.30
CA LEU A 565 7.39 -9.52 13.70
C LEU A 565 8.90 -9.33 13.44
N LYS A 566 9.30 -8.17 12.89
CA LYS A 566 10.69 -7.81 12.59
C LYS A 566 11.01 -6.42 13.15
N PHE A 567 12.02 -6.31 14.00
CA PHE A 567 12.42 -5.03 14.62
C PHE A 567 13.89 -4.74 14.39
N SER A 568 14.23 -3.48 14.12
CA SER A 568 15.60 -2.99 13.99
C SER A 568 15.71 -1.56 14.53
N ASP A 569 16.84 -1.21 15.14
CA ASP A 569 17.09 0.14 15.69
C ASP A 569 16.00 0.65 16.65
N ILE A 570 15.65 -0.14 17.67
CA ILE A 570 14.63 0.22 18.67
C ILE A 570 15.27 0.92 19.89
N HIS A 571 14.75 2.08 20.28
CA HIS A 571 15.44 2.93 21.25
C HIS A 571 15.17 2.64 22.74
N VAL A 572 13.96 2.19 23.13
CA VAL A 572 13.60 2.06 24.56
C VAL A 572 13.08 0.69 24.98
N SER A 573 12.11 0.12 24.24
CA SER A 573 11.61 -1.26 24.46
C SER A 573 10.67 -1.66 23.33
N GLU A 574 10.68 -2.94 22.94
CA GLU A 574 9.76 -3.50 21.97
C GLU A 574 8.34 -3.67 22.55
N PHE A 575 8.24 -4.15 23.79
CA PHE A 575 6.99 -4.36 24.52
C PHE A 575 7.00 -3.56 25.82
N PHE A 576 6.41 -2.38 25.79
CA PHE A 576 6.37 -1.51 26.97
C PHE A 576 5.03 -1.67 27.72
N ASN A 577 5.10 -2.29 28.92
CA ASN A 577 4.00 -2.49 29.86
C ASN A 577 2.75 -3.15 29.23
N ASN A 578 2.78 -4.47 29.05
CA ASN A 578 1.60 -5.23 28.63
C ASN A 578 0.47 -5.10 29.65
N TRP A 579 -0.75 -4.86 29.17
CA TRP A 579 -1.96 -4.94 29.99
C TRP A 579 -2.37 -6.41 30.21
N GLY A 580 -2.70 -6.79 31.46
CA GLY A 580 -3.40 -8.05 31.78
C GLY A 580 -2.61 -9.04 32.66
N ALA A 581 -3.33 -9.76 33.53
CA ALA A 581 -2.80 -10.89 34.29
C ALA A 581 -2.52 -12.07 33.33
N SER A 582 -1.50 -12.87 33.65
CA SER A 582 -1.08 -14.06 32.91
C SER A 582 -2.25 -15.07 32.75
N ALA A 583 -2.95 -14.99 31.63
CA ALA A 583 -3.94 -15.97 31.19
C ALA A 583 -3.24 -17.28 30.79
N THR A 584 -3.93 -18.42 30.89
CA THR A 584 -3.37 -19.69 30.45
C THR A 584 -3.28 -19.74 28.92
N ARG A 585 -2.33 -20.51 28.36
CA ARG A 585 -2.16 -20.65 26.89
C ARG A 585 -3.45 -21.11 26.19
N GLU A 586 -4.29 -21.89 26.87
CA GLU A 586 -5.58 -22.36 26.35
C GLU A 586 -6.67 -21.26 26.37
N ASP A 587 -6.61 -20.31 27.31
CA ASP A 587 -7.48 -19.13 27.31
C ASP A 587 -7.07 -18.09 26.24
N LEU A 588 -5.78 -18.05 25.87
CA LEU A 588 -5.22 -17.11 24.89
C LEU A 588 -5.59 -17.44 23.43
N LEU A 589 -5.81 -18.72 23.09
CA LEU A 589 -6.03 -19.16 21.71
C LEU A 589 -7.50 -19.23 21.29
N ARG A 590 -8.45 -19.21 22.23
CA ARG A 590 -9.89 -19.37 21.92
C ARG A 590 -10.50 -18.18 21.15
N TYR A 591 -9.78 -17.07 21.08
CA TYR A 591 -10.29 -15.79 20.61
C TYR A 591 -9.75 -15.35 19.25
N VAL A 592 -8.82 -16.08 18.62
CA VAL A 592 -8.09 -15.58 17.43
C VAL A 592 -8.38 -16.36 16.14
N GLU A 593 -9.25 -17.38 16.17
CA GLU A 593 -9.74 -18.04 14.95
C GLU A 593 -10.91 -17.24 14.37
N PRO A 594 -10.72 -16.54 13.24
CA PRO A 594 -11.75 -15.66 12.75
C PRO A 594 -12.82 -16.45 12.01
N VAL A 595 -14.08 -16.02 12.14
CA VAL A 595 -15.19 -16.58 11.37
C VAL A 595 -15.30 -15.79 10.07
N ASP A 596 -15.36 -16.51 8.95
CA ASP A 596 -15.68 -15.97 7.62
C ASP A 596 -17.17 -16.24 7.37
N ASP A 597 -18.01 -15.25 7.70
CA ASP A 597 -19.47 -15.32 7.61
C ASP A 597 -20.10 -14.17 6.81
N ALA A 598 -19.30 -13.26 6.26
CA ALA A 598 -19.79 -12.28 5.29
C ALA A 598 -19.83 -12.89 3.88
N ALA A 599 -20.51 -12.18 2.99
CA ALA A 599 -20.47 -12.51 1.58
C ALA A 599 -19.67 -11.42 0.87
N PRO A 600 -18.98 -11.76 -0.23
CA PRO A 600 -18.18 -10.79 -0.96
C PRO A 600 -19.06 -9.71 -1.56
N VAL A 601 -18.47 -8.54 -1.75
CA VAL A 601 -19.11 -7.36 -2.32
C VAL A 601 -18.36 -6.92 -3.56
N THR A 602 -19.06 -6.87 -4.69
CA THR A 602 -18.48 -6.54 -6.00
C THR A 602 -18.90 -5.14 -6.45
N MET A 603 -17.96 -4.41 -7.03
CA MET A 603 -18.16 -3.06 -7.59
C MET A 603 -17.53 -2.98 -8.98
N ILE A 604 -18.33 -2.68 -10.00
CA ILE A 604 -17.86 -2.24 -11.32
C ILE A 604 -17.34 -0.81 -11.18
N THR A 605 -16.07 -0.57 -11.50
CA THR A 605 -15.41 0.75 -11.34
C THR A 605 -14.90 1.33 -12.65
N GLY A 606 -14.96 0.58 -13.75
CA GLY A 606 -14.56 1.09 -15.05
C GLY A 606 -15.02 0.23 -16.21
N TRP A 607 -15.11 0.86 -17.39
CA TRP A 607 -15.41 0.20 -18.65
C TRP A 607 -14.78 0.94 -19.83
N GLU A 608 -14.54 0.22 -20.91
CA GLU A 608 -13.97 0.73 -22.15
C GLU A 608 -14.65 0.06 -23.35
N TRP A 609 -15.22 0.86 -24.26
CA TRP A 609 -15.76 0.38 -25.53
C TRP A 609 -14.63 0.10 -26.52
N LEU A 610 -14.47 -1.16 -26.91
CA LEU A 610 -13.46 -1.60 -27.88
C LEU A 610 -13.94 -1.33 -29.32
N ALA A 611 -12.98 -1.16 -30.23
CA ALA A 611 -13.27 -0.82 -31.63
C ALA A 611 -14.13 -1.86 -32.36
N ASP A 612 -14.11 -3.12 -31.91
CA ASP A 612 -14.82 -4.26 -32.49
C ASP A 612 -16.23 -4.49 -31.90
N GLY A 613 -16.74 -3.55 -31.11
CA GLY A 613 -18.09 -3.65 -30.52
C GLY A 613 -18.14 -4.50 -29.24
N ARG A 614 -17.00 -4.89 -28.68
CA ARG A 614 -16.92 -5.44 -27.32
C ARG A 614 -16.77 -4.33 -26.29
N VAL A 615 -17.06 -4.66 -25.03
CA VAL A 615 -16.78 -3.80 -23.87
C VAL A 615 -15.84 -4.54 -22.92
N LYS A 616 -14.74 -3.89 -22.54
CA LYS A 616 -13.92 -4.32 -21.41
C LYS A 616 -14.51 -3.72 -20.15
N VAL A 617 -14.73 -4.53 -19.13
CA VAL A 617 -15.28 -4.11 -17.83
C VAL A 617 -14.29 -4.48 -16.75
N SER A 618 -14.13 -3.62 -15.75
CA SER A 618 -13.27 -3.86 -14.61
C SER A 618 -13.93 -3.43 -13.31
N GLY A 619 -13.49 -4.03 -12.22
CA GLY A 619 -14.01 -3.70 -10.91
C GLY A 619 -13.12 -4.16 -9.77
N VAL A 620 -13.63 -3.96 -8.56
CA VAL A 620 -13.04 -4.39 -7.31
C VAL A 620 -14.05 -5.26 -6.57
N THR A 621 -13.59 -6.34 -5.96
CA THR A 621 -14.37 -7.15 -5.03
C THR A 621 -13.67 -7.21 -3.69
N VAL A 622 -14.43 -7.12 -2.61
CA VAL A 622 -13.92 -7.20 -1.23
C VAL A 622 -14.72 -8.17 -0.38
N ASP A 623 -14.03 -8.80 0.55
CA ASP A 623 -14.52 -9.85 1.44
C ASP A 623 -13.66 -9.92 2.70
N ASP A 624 -14.22 -10.38 3.82
CA ASP A 624 -13.48 -10.66 5.06
C ASP A 624 -12.83 -12.06 5.06
N GLY A 625 -13.24 -12.91 4.12
CA GLY A 625 -12.63 -14.18 3.70
C GLY A 625 -11.89 -14.09 2.37
N GLN A 626 -11.65 -15.22 1.70
CA GLN A 626 -10.98 -15.22 0.39
C GLN A 626 -12.00 -15.23 -0.75
N VAL A 627 -11.92 -14.26 -1.66
CA VAL A 627 -12.73 -14.27 -2.89
C VAL A 627 -12.34 -15.48 -3.76
N ALA A 628 -13.32 -16.31 -4.08
CA ALA A 628 -13.13 -17.50 -4.93
C ALA A 628 -13.36 -17.18 -6.41
N GLU A 629 -14.44 -16.46 -6.73
CA GLU A 629 -14.76 -16.09 -8.11
C GLU A 629 -15.59 -14.81 -8.20
N VAL A 630 -15.49 -14.17 -9.38
CA VAL A 630 -16.36 -13.07 -9.81
C VAL A 630 -16.98 -13.48 -11.15
N LEU A 631 -18.30 -13.35 -11.25
CA LEU A 631 -19.09 -13.61 -12.46
C LEU A 631 -19.63 -12.29 -13.01
N VAL A 632 -19.41 -12.03 -14.30
CA VAL A 632 -19.96 -10.89 -15.03
C VAL A 632 -20.86 -11.42 -16.13
N ASN A 633 -22.16 -11.13 -16.06
CA ASN A 633 -23.19 -11.70 -16.94
C ASN A 633 -23.17 -13.25 -17.00
N GLY A 634 -22.81 -13.89 -15.89
CA GLY A 634 -22.71 -15.34 -15.77
C GLY A 634 -21.38 -15.94 -16.30
N GLU A 635 -20.47 -15.11 -16.81
CA GLU A 635 -19.15 -15.53 -17.27
C GLU A 635 -18.06 -15.23 -16.22
N LYS A 636 -17.06 -16.11 -16.07
CA LYS A 636 -15.98 -15.93 -15.10
C LYS A 636 -15.04 -14.80 -15.50
N ALA A 637 -14.89 -13.81 -14.64
CA ALA A 637 -13.88 -12.76 -14.78
C ALA A 637 -12.48 -13.25 -14.37
N SER A 638 -11.45 -12.60 -14.90
CA SER A 638 -10.10 -12.74 -14.39
C SER A 638 -9.98 -11.94 -13.10
N ILE A 639 -9.56 -12.57 -12.00
CA ILE A 639 -9.40 -11.93 -10.69
C ILE A 639 -7.96 -12.04 -10.20
N THR A 640 -7.49 -11.03 -9.47
CA THR A 640 -6.30 -11.20 -8.62
C THR A 640 -6.66 -12.02 -7.39
N GLN A 641 -5.78 -12.89 -6.89
CA GLN A 641 -6.08 -13.66 -5.68
C GLN A 641 -6.08 -12.77 -4.42
N GLY A 642 -7.04 -12.99 -3.53
CA GLY A 642 -7.09 -12.37 -2.21
C GLY A 642 -8.50 -11.97 -1.74
N PRO A 643 -8.63 -11.53 -0.47
CA PRO A 643 -9.87 -11.01 0.13
C PRO A 643 -10.31 -9.66 -0.47
N ALA A 644 -9.38 -8.91 -1.07
CA ALA A 644 -9.68 -7.72 -1.86
C ALA A 644 -8.98 -7.88 -3.21
N CYS A 645 -9.74 -7.92 -4.30
CA CYS A 645 -9.21 -8.24 -5.62
C CYS A 645 -9.70 -7.27 -6.69
N ASP A 646 -8.80 -6.97 -7.62
CA ASP A 646 -9.17 -6.37 -8.90
C ASP A 646 -9.65 -7.48 -9.83
N TRP A 647 -10.65 -7.19 -10.64
CA TRP A 647 -11.14 -8.11 -11.65
C TRP A 647 -11.41 -7.40 -12.97
N SER A 648 -11.37 -8.17 -14.06
CA SER A 648 -11.75 -7.68 -15.38
C SER A 648 -12.33 -8.78 -16.27
N HIS A 649 -13.20 -8.37 -17.19
CA HIS A 649 -13.81 -9.24 -18.17
C HIS A 649 -14.09 -8.49 -19.49
N VAL A 650 -14.24 -9.21 -20.59
CA VAL A 650 -14.59 -8.62 -21.90
C VAL A 650 -15.85 -9.28 -22.44
N LEU A 651 -16.86 -8.46 -22.72
CA LEU A 651 -18.18 -8.91 -23.17
C LEU A 651 -18.50 -8.40 -24.58
N TYR A 652 -19.31 -9.15 -25.31
CA TYR A 652 -19.78 -8.77 -26.65
C TYR A 652 -21.03 -7.89 -26.55
N ALA A 653 -21.00 -6.71 -27.19
CA ALA A 653 -22.08 -5.71 -27.13
C ALA A 653 -22.23 -4.94 -28.46
N PRO A 654 -22.52 -5.63 -29.58
CA PRO A 654 -22.45 -5.06 -30.94
C PRO A 654 -23.46 -3.94 -31.18
N GLU A 655 -24.57 -3.92 -30.43
CA GLU A 655 -25.60 -2.89 -30.52
C GLU A 655 -25.20 -1.58 -29.81
N GLY A 656 -24.00 -1.55 -29.19
CA GLY A 656 -23.54 -0.39 -28.42
C GLY A 656 -24.36 -0.16 -27.15
N LYS A 657 -25.06 -1.19 -26.66
CA LYS A 657 -25.81 -1.21 -25.40
C LYS A 657 -25.60 -2.56 -24.71
N ILE A 658 -25.45 -2.55 -23.39
CA ILE A 658 -25.31 -3.77 -22.58
C ILE A 658 -25.72 -3.51 -21.12
N ASP A 659 -26.46 -4.46 -20.56
CA ASP A 659 -26.72 -4.53 -19.12
C ASP A 659 -25.70 -5.46 -18.47
N LEU A 660 -24.95 -4.94 -17.50
CA LEU A 660 -23.93 -5.65 -16.76
C LEU A 660 -24.49 -6.07 -15.40
N VAL A 661 -24.19 -7.30 -15.01
CA VAL A 661 -24.44 -7.85 -13.68
C VAL A 661 -23.16 -8.51 -13.20
N ALA A 662 -22.53 -7.95 -12.17
CA ALA A 662 -21.32 -8.49 -11.55
C ALA A 662 -21.61 -8.98 -10.14
N GLY A 663 -21.30 -10.24 -9.83
CA GLY A 663 -21.46 -10.84 -8.50
C GLY A 663 -20.30 -11.76 -8.15
N ALA A 664 -20.06 -11.98 -6.85
CA ALA A 664 -18.95 -12.80 -6.37
C ALA A 664 -19.37 -13.90 -5.37
N SER A 665 -18.47 -14.86 -5.16
CA SER A 665 -18.52 -15.85 -4.08
C SER A 665 -17.14 -16.06 -3.45
N ASP A 666 -17.12 -16.48 -2.19
CA ASP A 666 -15.89 -16.77 -1.44
C ASP A 666 -15.57 -18.27 -1.39
N GLN A 667 -14.46 -18.63 -0.75
CA GLN A 667 -13.98 -20.01 -0.64
C GLN A 667 -14.82 -20.89 0.28
N LEU A 668 -15.62 -20.31 1.19
CA LEU A 668 -16.55 -21.05 2.04
C LEU A 668 -17.94 -21.21 1.40
N GLY A 669 -18.14 -20.61 0.23
CA GLY A 669 -19.36 -20.69 -0.55
C GLY A 669 -20.41 -19.64 -0.15
N ASN A 670 -20.05 -18.59 0.60
CA ASN A 670 -20.94 -17.45 0.72
C ASN A 670 -20.97 -16.71 -0.62
N GLU A 671 -22.16 -16.26 -1.00
CA GLU A 671 -22.41 -15.63 -2.30
C GLU A 671 -23.01 -14.24 -2.09
N GLU A 672 -22.56 -13.30 -2.90
CA GLU A 672 -23.10 -11.95 -2.95
C GLU A 672 -24.60 -11.97 -3.26
N LYS A 673 -25.41 -11.49 -2.32
CA LYS A 673 -26.88 -11.52 -2.46
C LYS A 673 -27.45 -10.34 -3.25
N ASN A 674 -26.64 -9.30 -3.48
CA ASN A 674 -27.00 -8.13 -4.28
C ASN A 674 -25.87 -7.81 -5.26
N PRO A 675 -25.80 -8.49 -6.42
CA PRO A 675 -24.79 -8.19 -7.43
C PRO A 675 -24.92 -6.74 -7.91
N HIS A 676 -23.84 -6.19 -8.45
CA HIS A 676 -23.83 -4.83 -8.99
C HIS A 676 -24.40 -4.84 -10.42
N HIS A 677 -25.45 -4.06 -10.63
CA HIS A 677 -26.08 -3.83 -11.93
C HIS A 677 -25.67 -2.48 -12.53
N LEU A 678 -25.27 -2.47 -13.81
CA LEU A 678 -24.93 -1.25 -14.54
C LEU A 678 -25.33 -1.35 -16.01
N SER A 679 -26.08 -0.38 -16.52
CA SER A 679 -26.44 -0.30 -17.94
C SER A 679 -25.52 0.68 -18.68
N LEU A 680 -24.88 0.22 -19.75
CA LEU A 680 -23.98 1.01 -20.59
C LEU A 680 -24.57 1.25 -21.98
N SER A 681 -24.32 2.43 -22.55
CA SER A 681 -24.64 2.72 -23.95
C SER A 681 -23.55 3.58 -24.61
N ARG A 682 -23.37 3.43 -25.92
CA ARG A 682 -22.38 4.15 -26.74
C ARG A 682 -22.83 5.58 -27.12
N GLU A 683 -24.11 5.89 -26.95
CA GLU A 683 -24.72 7.20 -27.27
C GLU A 683 -24.26 8.34 -26.32
N SER A 684 -23.55 8.02 -25.23
CA SER A 684 -22.94 9.01 -24.30
C SER A 684 -21.67 9.69 -24.81
N VAL A 685 -21.16 9.30 -26.00
CA VAL A 685 -19.99 9.92 -26.63
C VAL A 685 -20.41 10.56 -27.96
N ILE A 686 -20.90 11.80 -27.93
CA ILE A 686 -21.20 12.53 -29.17
C ILE A 686 -19.89 12.91 -29.89
N GLN A 687 -19.89 12.55 -31.17
CA GLN A 687 -18.90 12.79 -32.20
C GLN A 687 -18.39 14.24 -32.29
N THR A 688 -17.07 14.39 -32.42
CA THR A 688 -16.50 15.36 -33.37
C THR A 688 -15.55 14.63 -34.31
N SER A 689 -15.99 14.51 -35.56
CA SER A 689 -15.15 14.15 -36.68
C SER A 689 -14.32 15.35 -37.13
N LEU A 690 -13.02 15.19 -37.35
CA LEU A 690 -12.33 15.72 -38.53
C LEU A 690 -11.08 14.84 -38.85
N PRO A 691 -10.79 14.55 -40.13
CA PRO A 691 -9.66 13.71 -40.54
C PRO A 691 -8.47 14.56 -41.03
N LEU A 692 -7.23 14.10 -40.82
CA LEU A 692 -6.39 13.55 -41.89
C LEU A 692 -5.01 13.09 -41.37
N ALA A 693 -4.75 11.82 -41.70
CA ALA A 693 -3.50 11.10 -41.86
C ALA A 693 -2.18 11.90 -41.88
N VAL A 694 -1.24 11.43 -41.06
CA VAL A 694 0.11 11.12 -41.54
C VAL A 694 0.34 9.62 -41.39
N SER A 695 0.63 8.99 -42.52
CA SER A 695 0.92 7.58 -42.65
C SER A 695 2.21 7.20 -41.93
N VAL A 696 2.12 6.26 -41.00
CA VAL A 696 3.17 5.24 -40.84
C VAL A 696 2.47 3.91 -41.07
N LYS A 697 2.92 3.20 -42.11
CA LYS A 697 2.39 1.87 -42.46
C LYS A 697 2.62 0.92 -41.29
N ALA A 698 1.54 0.58 -40.59
CA ALA A 698 1.44 -0.63 -39.81
C ALA A 698 0.69 -1.65 -40.67
N ASP A 699 1.40 -2.65 -41.18
CA ASP A 699 0.77 -3.85 -41.70
C ASP A 699 0.23 -4.64 -40.49
N ALA A 700 -1.08 -4.61 -40.33
CA ALA A 700 -1.82 -5.45 -39.42
C ALA A 700 -2.07 -6.81 -40.07
N ALA A 701 -1.56 -7.88 -39.45
CA ALA A 701 -2.34 -9.06 -39.07
C ALA A 701 -1.40 -10.23 -38.70
N MET A 702 -1.20 -10.45 -37.40
CA MET A 702 -1.52 -11.75 -36.78
C MET A 702 -2.00 -11.45 -35.36
N MET A 703 -3.18 -11.98 -35.04
CA MET A 703 -3.79 -11.93 -33.71
C MET A 703 -2.81 -12.46 -32.65
N VAL A 704 -2.51 -11.66 -31.63
CA VAL A 704 -1.74 -12.09 -30.46
C VAL A 704 -2.69 -12.17 -29.26
N GLN A 705 -2.71 -13.36 -28.65
CA GLN A 705 -3.36 -13.67 -27.39
C GLN A 705 -2.91 -12.72 -26.25
N PRO A 706 -3.69 -12.62 -25.15
CA PRO A 706 -3.32 -11.77 -24.01
C PRO A 706 -1.89 -12.09 -23.52
N PRO A 707 -1.13 -11.10 -23.01
CA PRO A 707 0.13 -11.41 -22.35
C PRO A 707 -0.19 -12.32 -21.17
N ALA A 708 0.43 -13.50 -21.19
CA ALA A 708 0.56 -14.36 -20.02
C ALA A 708 1.11 -13.54 -18.84
N PRO A 709 0.86 -13.97 -17.58
CA PRO A 709 1.51 -13.37 -16.41
C PRO A 709 3.00 -13.23 -16.70
N ALA A 710 3.60 -12.10 -16.34
CA ALA A 710 4.99 -11.77 -16.66
C ALA A 710 5.87 -13.02 -16.66
N GLU A 711 6.17 -13.55 -17.85
CA GLU A 711 7.28 -14.46 -17.98
C GLU A 711 8.49 -13.62 -17.58
N VAL A 712 9.07 -14.00 -16.45
CA VAL A 712 10.48 -13.79 -16.18
C VAL A 712 11.17 -14.02 -17.53
N ARG A 713 11.84 -13.00 -18.08
CA ARG A 713 12.78 -13.25 -19.17
C ARG A 713 13.84 -14.17 -18.57
N GLU A 714 13.61 -15.48 -18.61
CA GLU A 714 14.68 -16.45 -18.48
C GLU A 714 15.59 -16.12 -19.66
N SER A 715 16.74 -15.52 -19.37
CA SER A 715 17.82 -15.50 -20.34
C SER A 715 18.15 -16.96 -20.63
N THR A 716 17.65 -17.48 -21.74
CA THR A 716 17.89 -18.86 -22.14
C THR A 716 19.36 -18.98 -22.52
N VAL A 717 20.15 -19.55 -21.60
CA VAL A 717 21.51 -19.98 -21.88
C VAL A 717 21.42 -21.15 -22.84
N ASP A 718 21.85 -20.97 -24.09
CA ASP A 718 21.94 -22.05 -25.08
C ASP A 718 22.94 -23.10 -24.57
N ALA A 719 22.45 -24.28 -24.18
CA ALA A 719 23.27 -25.36 -23.66
C ALA A 719 24.35 -25.84 -24.66
N ALA A 720 24.15 -25.64 -25.97
CA ALA A 720 25.13 -25.97 -27.00
C ALA A 720 26.29 -24.95 -27.07
N SER A 721 26.12 -23.77 -26.48
CA SER A 721 27.16 -22.73 -26.40
C SER A 721 28.13 -22.91 -25.24
N LEU A 722 27.81 -23.81 -24.30
CA LEU A 722 28.64 -24.08 -23.12
C LEU A 722 29.75 -25.11 -23.43
N LYS A 723 30.96 -24.83 -22.94
CA LYS A 723 32.12 -25.73 -23.10
C LYS A 723 31.90 -27.09 -22.44
N TRP A 724 31.20 -27.11 -21.31
CA TRP A 724 30.92 -28.31 -20.55
C TRP A 724 29.46 -28.70 -20.71
N PRO A 725 29.17 -29.98 -20.96
CA PRO A 725 27.79 -30.41 -21.07
C PRO A 725 27.12 -30.34 -19.70
N LEU A 726 25.87 -29.86 -19.67
CA LEU A 726 25.09 -29.80 -18.44
C LEU A 726 24.69 -31.21 -17.98
N TRP A 727 24.65 -31.42 -16.67
CA TRP A 727 24.14 -32.61 -16.01
C TRP A 727 22.64 -32.74 -16.25
N ASP A 728 22.20 -33.93 -16.65
CA ASP A 728 20.80 -34.18 -17.05
C ASP A 728 19.85 -34.39 -15.84
N GLY A 729 20.37 -34.31 -14.62
CA GLY A 729 19.60 -34.54 -13.40
C GLY A 729 19.31 -36.02 -13.11
N THR A 730 19.73 -36.96 -13.95
CA THR A 730 19.43 -38.41 -13.89
C THR A 730 20.70 -39.29 -13.86
N GLU A 731 21.77 -38.88 -14.50
CA GLU A 731 23.07 -39.57 -14.48
C GLU A 731 23.76 -39.45 -13.11
N SER A 732 24.63 -40.41 -12.77
CA SER A 732 25.45 -40.32 -11.56
C SER A 732 26.63 -39.35 -11.78
N VAL A 733 27.20 -38.82 -10.69
CA VAL A 733 28.44 -38.02 -10.79
C VAL A 733 29.58 -38.81 -11.44
N VAL A 734 29.61 -40.13 -11.26
CA VAL A 734 30.59 -41.02 -11.89
C VAL A 734 30.40 -41.06 -13.42
N ASP A 735 29.16 -41.16 -13.89
CA ASP A 735 28.86 -41.14 -15.33
C ASP A 735 29.19 -39.78 -15.96
N TYR A 736 28.85 -38.69 -15.27
CA TYR A 736 29.22 -37.33 -15.68
C TYR A 736 30.75 -37.18 -15.76
N ALA A 737 31.48 -37.68 -14.76
CA ALA A 737 32.93 -37.63 -14.72
C ALA A 737 33.54 -38.42 -15.90
N HIS A 738 33.03 -39.62 -16.19
CA HIS A 738 33.50 -40.43 -17.31
C HIS A 738 33.28 -39.75 -18.67
N ARG A 739 32.11 -39.17 -18.91
CA ARG A 739 31.82 -38.50 -20.21
C ARG A 739 32.56 -37.17 -20.39
N THR A 740 32.98 -36.54 -19.30
CA THR A 740 33.75 -35.28 -19.32
C THR A 740 35.27 -35.49 -19.12
N ASN A 741 35.71 -36.74 -18.99
CA ASN A 741 37.10 -37.11 -18.71
C ASN A 741 37.67 -36.42 -17.45
N LEU A 742 36.85 -36.36 -16.40
CA LEU A 742 37.19 -35.85 -15.08
C LEU A 742 37.23 -37.01 -14.06
N ALA A 743 37.89 -36.81 -12.93
CA ALA A 743 37.83 -37.76 -11.81
C ALA A 743 36.58 -37.46 -10.95
N PRO A 744 35.78 -38.47 -10.55
CA PRO A 744 34.59 -38.24 -9.71
C PRO A 744 34.96 -37.78 -8.28
N VAL A 745 36.14 -38.16 -7.82
CA VAL A 745 36.74 -37.71 -6.55
C VAL A 745 38.21 -37.41 -6.81
N THR A 746 38.72 -36.34 -6.21
CA THR A 746 40.14 -36.03 -6.15
C THR A 746 40.56 -35.79 -4.70
N THR A 747 41.84 -35.96 -4.39
CA THR A 747 42.37 -35.76 -3.04
C THR A 747 43.49 -34.74 -3.07
N ILE A 748 43.38 -33.72 -2.24
CA ILE A 748 44.41 -32.70 -2.04
C ILE A 748 45.17 -33.04 -0.75
N ASP A 749 46.50 -33.02 -0.79
CA ASP A 749 47.32 -33.22 0.40
C ASP A 749 47.54 -31.89 1.13
N LEU A 750 46.87 -31.70 2.27
CA LEU A 750 47.05 -30.57 3.16
C LEU A 750 48.13 -30.88 4.20
N GLN A 751 49.40 -30.92 3.75
CA GLN A 751 50.57 -31.16 4.60
C GLN A 751 50.50 -32.48 5.38
N GLY A 752 50.19 -33.58 4.69
CA GLY A 752 50.04 -34.91 5.26
C GLY A 752 48.61 -35.25 5.71
N THR A 753 47.65 -34.34 5.51
CA THR A 753 46.22 -34.56 5.82
C THR A 753 45.38 -34.50 4.54
N PRO A 754 44.74 -35.60 4.12
CA PRO A 754 43.97 -35.61 2.87
C PRO A 754 42.68 -34.78 2.98
N LEU A 755 42.40 -34.01 1.94
CA LEU A 755 41.12 -33.34 1.67
C LEU A 755 40.49 -33.99 0.43
N GLU A 756 39.47 -34.83 0.64
CA GLU A 756 38.67 -35.41 -0.43
C GLU A 756 37.72 -34.37 -1.01
N MET A 757 37.74 -34.21 -2.33
CA MET A 757 36.88 -33.29 -3.06
C MET A 757 36.07 -34.06 -4.09
N VAL A 758 34.75 -33.83 -4.10
CA VAL A 758 33.77 -34.48 -4.96
C VAL A 758 33.50 -33.61 -6.18
N LEU A 759 33.42 -34.21 -7.36
CA LEU A 759 33.04 -33.50 -8.58
C LEU A 759 31.58 -33.06 -8.49
N VAL A 760 31.34 -31.75 -8.61
CA VAL A 760 30.03 -31.16 -8.85
C VAL A 760 29.95 -30.85 -10.35
N PRO A 761 28.96 -31.39 -11.08
CA PRO A 761 28.90 -31.23 -12.52
C PRO A 761 28.50 -29.80 -12.92
N ALA A 762 28.77 -29.39 -14.17
CA ALA A 762 28.06 -28.24 -14.74
C ALA A 762 26.56 -28.61 -14.85
N GLY A 763 25.65 -27.69 -14.58
CA GLY A 763 24.23 -28.00 -14.53
C GLY A 763 23.34 -26.78 -14.42
N SER A 764 22.03 -27.00 -14.51
CA SER A 764 21.04 -25.95 -14.24
C SER A 764 20.04 -26.41 -13.20
N TYR A 765 19.60 -25.50 -12.35
CA TYR A 765 18.60 -25.76 -11.33
C TYR A 765 17.81 -24.49 -11.01
N LEU A 766 16.75 -24.66 -10.23
CA LEU A 766 15.99 -23.57 -9.64
C LEU A 766 16.59 -23.24 -8.26
N MET A 767 17.24 -22.08 -8.17
CA MET A 767 17.83 -21.55 -6.94
C MET A 767 16.77 -20.79 -6.16
N GLY A 768 16.71 -21.01 -4.86
CA GLY A 768 15.70 -20.43 -3.96
C GLY A 768 14.52 -21.33 -3.68
N SER A 769 13.65 -20.84 -2.80
CA SER A 769 12.52 -21.58 -2.24
C SER A 769 11.32 -21.56 -3.18
N ALA A 770 10.64 -22.70 -3.30
CA ALA A 770 9.35 -22.81 -4.00
C ALA A 770 8.16 -22.43 -3.09
N GLY A 771 8.41 -21.77 -1.96
CA GLY A 771 7.41 -21.49 -0.93
C GLY A 771 7.25 -22.62 0.09
N GLU A 772 8.29 -23.40 0.35
CA GLU A 772 8.26 -24.40 1.43
C GLU A 772 8.02 -23.74 2.80
N SER A 773 7.41 -24.48 3.74
CA SER A 773 7.18 -23.98 5.10
C SER A 773 8.49 -23.52 5.77
N GLY A 774 8.48 -22.33 6.37
CA GLY A 774 9.67 -21.72 6.97
C GLY A 774 10.63 -21.04 5.98
N ALA A 775 10.25 -20.90 4.70
CA ALA A 775 10.99 -20.12 3.71
C ALA A 775 11.03 -18.63 4.05
N ALA A 776 12.24 -18.08 4.10
CA ALA A 776 12.45 -16.65 4.26
C ALA A 776 12.32 -15.92 2.91
N ALA A 777 11.98 -14.62 2.96
CA ALA A 777 11.71 -13.83 1.76
C ALA A 777 12.94 -13.63 0.85
N ASP A 778 14.14 -13.71 1.41
CA ASP A 778 15.42 -13.61 0.70
C ASP A 778 15.80 -14.86 -0.08
N GLU A 779 15.06 -15.96 0.13
CA GLU A 779 15.10 -17.18 -0.66
C GLU A 779 14.22 -17.09 -1.91
N SER A 780 13.52 -15.96 -2.10
CA SER A 780 12.59 -15.69 -3.21
C SER A 780 13.01 -14.46 -4.04
N PRO A 781 12.73 -14.44 -5.36
CA PRO A 781 12.04 -15.47 -6.12
C PRO A 781 12.93 -16.69 -6.37
N GLN A 782 12.28 -17.84 -6.52
CA GLN A 782 12.93 -18.97 -7.15
C GLN A 782 13.29 -18.58 -8.59
N HIS A 783 14.55 -18.77 -8.98
CA HIS A 783 15.06 -18.33 -10.28
C HIS A 783 16.00 -19.38 -10.88
N ARG A 784 16.11 -19.39 -12.21
CA ARG A 784 16.97 -20.34 -12.92
C ARG A 784 18.43 -19.93 -12.81
N VAL A 785 19.27 -20.88 -12.42
CA VAL A 785 20.73 -20.73 -12.39
C VAL A 785 21.40 -21.83 -13.20
N VAL A 786 22.47 -21.47 -13.91
CA VAL A 786 23.34 -22.33 -14.68
C VAL A 786 24.74 -22.23 -14.09
N ILE A 787 25.22 -23.34 -13.53
CA ILE A 787 26.63 -23.56 -13.19
C ILE A 787 27.34 -23.99 -14.47
N SER A 788 28.12 -23.09 -15.06
CA SER A 788 28.63 -23.22 -16.42
C SER A 788 29.81 -24.18 -16.55
N LYS A 789 30.48 -24.50 -15.43
CA LYS A 789 31.67 -25.35 -15.36
C LYS A 789 31.53 -26.36 -14.21
N PRO A 790 31.97 -27.61 -14.40
CA PRO A 790 32.19 -28.49 -13.28
C PRO A 790 33.26 -27.92 -12.37
N PHE A 791 33.15 -28.21 -11.08
CA PHE A 791 34.14 -27.84 -10.08
C PHE A 791 34.20 -28.95 -9.02
N TYR A 792 35.22 -28.94 -8.19
CA TYR A 792 35.35 -29.87 -7.07
C TYR A 792 34.91 -29.18 -5.79
N LEU A 793 34.06 -29.82 -4.98
CA LEU A 793 33.63 -29.33 -3.67
C LEU A 793 34.04 -30.33 -2.58
N GLY A 794 34.51 -29.85 -1.43
CA GLY A 794 34.92 -30.67 -0.31
C GLY A 794 33.83 -31.67 0.09
N LYS A 795 34.18 -32.95 0.18
CA LYS A 795 33.23 -34.02 0.53
C LYS A 795 32.54 -33.77 1.88
N TYR A 796 33.27 -33.12 2.77
CA TYR A 796 32.90 -32.72 4.12
C TYR A 796 33.18 -31.23 4.32
N GLU A 797 32.57 -30.64 5.34
CA GLU A 797 33.07 -29.39 5.94
C GLU A 797 34.57 -29.56 6.26
N LEU A 798 35.35 -28.47 6.19
CA LEU A 798 36.78 -28.55 6.48
C LEU A 798 36.99 -28.99 7.93
N THR A 799 37.77 -30.05 8.15
CA THR A 799 37.98 -30.59 9.50
C THR A 799 39.01 -29.78 10.29
N GLN A 800 38.93 -29.88 11.62
CA GLN A 800 39.91 -29.27 12.51
C GLN A 800 41.33 -29.77 12.25
N ALA A 801 41.51 -31.06 11.95
CA ALA A 801 42.82 -31.62 11.59
C ALA A 801 43.38 -30.99 10.30
N GLN A 802 42.54 -30.84 9.27
CA GLN A 802 42.93 -30.21 8.00
C GLN A 802 43.30 -28.73 8.20
N TYR A 803 42.49 -27.99 8.95
CA TYR A 803 42.77 -26.59 9.27
C TYR A 803 44.08 -26.44 10.07
N GLN A 804 44.28 -27.31 11.06
CA GLN A 804 45.49 -27.31 11.89
C GLN A 804 46.74 -27.69 11.12
N ALA A 805 46.67 -28.65 10.19
CA ALA A 805 47.79 -29.03 9.35
C ALA A 805 48.31 -27.86 8.51
N VAL A 806 47.42 -27.03 7.96
CA VAL A 806 47.82 -25.87 7.15
C VAL A 806 48.22 -24.67 8.00
N THR A 807 47.44 -24.33 9.03
CA THR A 807 47.61 -23.07 9.78
C THR A 807 48.53 -23.21 11.00
N GLY A 808 48.70 -24.42 11.52
CA GLY A 808 49.36 -24.71 12.79
C GLY A 808 48.50 -24.41 14.02
N LYS A 809 47.20 -24.09 13.85
CA LYS A 809 46.28 -23.70 14.93
C LYS A 809 44.95 -24.44 14.82
N ASN A 810 44.28 -24.63 15.95
CA ASN A 810 42.89 -25.08 15.99
C ASN A 810 42.06 -24.04 16.79
N PRO A 811 41.22 -23.22 16.12
CA PRO A 811 40.44 -22.17 16.78
C PRO A 811 39.13 -22.66 17.42
N SER A 812 38.75 -23.92 17.17
CA SER A 812 37.46 -24.48 17.50
C SER A 812 37.09 -24.46 18.98
N TYR A 813 35.83 -24.13 19.25
CA TYR A 813 35.20 -24.25 20.56
C TYR A 813 34.93 -25.70 20.96
N TYR A 814 34.64 -26.59 19.99
CA TYR A 814 34.41 -28.03 20.23
C TYR A 814 35.56 -28.87 19.68
N PRO A 815 36.70 -29.00 20.40
CA PRO A 815 37.91 -29.59 19.85
C PRO A 815 37.79 -31.11 19.63
N ALA A 816 37.88 -31.56 18.38
CA ALA A 816 38.17 -32.93 17.98
C ALA A 816 38.65 -32.96 16.52
N ALA A 817 39.64 -33.80 16.22
CA ALA A 817 40.33 -33.81 14.93
C ALA A 817 39.39 -34.00 13.72
N ASP A 818 38.32 -34.78 13.88
CA ASP A 818 37.36 -35.18 12.85
C ASP A 818 36.07 -34.34 12.81
N LYS A 819 35.96 -33.31 13.66
CA LYS A 819 34.87 -32.33 13.63
C LYS A 819 35.14 -31.21 12.63
N PRO A 820 34.11 -30.48 12.15
CA PRO A 820 34.33 -29.28 11.37
C PRO A 820 35.10 -28.24 12.17
N VAL A 821 35.99 -27.50 11.49
CA VAL A 821 36.56 -26.30 12.08
C VAL A 821 35.46 -25.23 12.17
N GLU A 822 35.33 -24.63 13.35
CA GLU A 822 34.47 -23.48 13.61
C GLU A 822 35.26 -22.39 14.32
N GLN A 823 34.63 -21.28 14.68
CA GLN A 823 35.34 -20.09 15.20
C GLN A 823 36.34 -19.49 14.19
N VAL A 824 35.99 -19.54 12.90
CA VAL A 824 36.74 -18.93 11.80
C VAL A 824 35.95 -17.80 11.17
N THR A 825 36.60 -16.65 11.00
CA THR A 825 36.04 -15.53 10.23
C THR A 825 36.13 -15.82 8.73
N TRP A 826 35.38 -15.09 7.90
CA TRP A 826 35.55 -15.19 6.44
C TRP A 826 36.98 -14.85 6.00
N GLY A 827 37.64 -13.91 6.68
CA GLY A 827 39.05 -13.60 6.44
C GLY A 827 40.00 -14.76 6.77
N ASP A 828 39.72 -15.51 7.85
CA ASP A 828 40.51 -16.69 8.23
C ASP A 828 40.37 -17.80 7.19
N THR A 829 39.17 -18.01 6.64
CA THR A 829 38.95 -19.03 5.60
C THR A 829 39.72 -18.67 4.32
N GLN A 830 39.70 -17.41 3.88
CA GLN A 830 40.50 -16.96 2.75
C GLN A 830 42.00 -17.15 2.99
N ALA A 831 42.49 -16.81 4.19
CA ALA A 831 43.90 -17.00 4.55
C ALA A 831 44.30 -18.48 4.57
N PHE A 832 43.42 -19.36 5.06
CA PHE A 832 43.60 -20.80 4.98
C PHE A 832 43.68 -21.27 3.51
N LEU A 833 42.72 -20.90 2.68
CA LEU A 833 42.64 -21.32 1.27
C LEU A 833 43.86 -20.87 0.49
N GLN A 834 44.30 -19.63 0.69
CA GLN A 834 45.53 -19.09 0.10
C GLN A 834 46.78 -19.86 0.55
N LYS A 835 46.87 -20.21 1.85
CA LYS A 835 48.02 -20.93 2.41
C LYS A 835 48.04 -22.41 2.01
N ALA A 836 46.87 -23.02 1.88
CA ALA A 836 46.71 -24.38 1.40
C ALA A 836 47.15 -24.51 -0.06
N GLY A 837 46.91 -23.48 -0.88
CA GLY A 837 47.25 -23.49 -2.30
C GLY A 837 46.25 -24.32 -3.11
N HIS A 838 46.70 -24.96 -4.20
CA HIS A 838 45.87 -25.85 -5.03
C HIS A 838 44.64 -25.21 -5.67
N ALA A 839 44.64 -23.89 -5.89
CA ALA A 839 43.49 -23.15 -6.42
C ALA A 839 42.20 -23.34 -5.61
N LEU A 840 42.34 -23.60 -4.30
CA LEU A 840 41.21 -23.67 -3.38
C LEU A 840 40.58 -22.29 -3.19
N ARG A 841 39.24 -22.26 -3.16
CA ARG A 841 38.41 -21.09 -2.90
C ARG A 841 37.19 -21.45 -2.05
N LEU A 842 36.40 -20.46 -1.64
CA LEU A 842 35.04 -20.72 -1.16
C LEU A 842 34.12 -20.98 -2.37
N PRO A 843 33.06 -21.81 -2.22
CA PRO A 843 32.03 -21.90 -3.24
C PRO A 843 31.31 -20.55 -3.37
N ILE A 844 30.86 -20.23 -4.58
CA ILE A 844 29.81 -19.21 -4.70
C ILE A 844 28.52 -19.78 -4.14
N GLU A 845 27.60 -18.93 -3.69
CA GLU A 845 26.35 -19.38 -3.06
C GLU A 845 25.54 -20.30 -3.98
N ALA A 846 25.52 -19.97 -5.27
CA ALA A 846 24.84 -20.76 -6.29
C ALA A 846 25.43 -22.16 -6.47
N GLU A 847 26.76 -22.26 -6.43
CA GLU A 847 27.44 -23.56 -6.43
C GLU A 847 27.10 -24.38 -5.19
N TRP A 848 27.03 -23.72 -4.03
CA TRP A 848 26.69 -24.38 -2.77
C TRP A 848 25.26 -24.93 -2.80
N GLU A 849 24.26 -24.14 -3.23
CA GLU A 849 22.88 -24.61 -3.27
C GLU A 849 22.67 -25.71 -4.32
N PHE A 850 23.28 -25.57 -5.49
CA PHE A 850 23.26 -26.60 -6.52
C PHE A 850 23.82 -27.92 -6.01
N ALA A 851 24.98 -27.85 -5.33
CA ALA A 851 25.65 -28.99 -4.74
C ALA A 851 24.83 -29.60 -3.58
N CYS A 852 24.17 -28.77 -2.75
CA CYS A 852 23.31 -29.20 -1.66
C CYS A 852 22.09 -29.98 -2.19
N ARG A 853 21.37 -29.41 -3.15
CA ARG A 853 20.17 -30.01 -3.74
C ARG A 853 20.47 -31.32 -4.47
N ALA A 854 21.59 -31.40 -5.18
CA ALA A 854 21.99 -32.60 -5.94
C ALA A 854 20.85 -33.19 -6.80
N GLY A 855 20.06 -32.31 -7.42
CA GLY A 855 18.89 -32.64 -8.24
C GLY A 855 17.54 -32.69 -7.50
N SER A 856 17.52 -32.55 -6.18
CA SER A 856 16.29 -32.46 -5.39
C SER A 856 15.62 -31.08 -5.47
N THR A 857 14.28 -31.08 -5.54
CA THR A 857 13.43 -29.89 -5.45
C THR A 857 12.72 -29.77 -4.11
N THR A 858 13.01 -30.63 -3.14
CA THR A 858 12.38 -30.61 -1.81
C THR A 858 13.16 -29.74 -0.82
N ALA A 859 12.58 -29.53 0.37
CA ALA A 859 13.19 -28.76 1.45
C ALA A 859 14.60 -29.26 1.81
N TYR A 860 14.80 -30.58 1.88
CA TYR A 860 16.11 -31.22 2.08
C TYR A 860 16.48 -32.08 0.86
N SER A 861 17.76 -32.39 0.68
CA SER A 861 18.25 -33.15 -0.47
C SER A 861 17.69 -34.58 -0.57
N ASN A 862 17.15 -35.11 0.52
CA ASN A 862 16.59 -36.45 0.62
C ASN A 862 15.07 -36.50 0.88
N GLY A 863 14.38 -35.36 1.02
CA GLY A 863 12.94 -35.30 1.18
C GLY A 863 12.44 -33.97 1.79
N PRO A 864 11.12 -33.82 1.99
CA PRO A 864 10.53 -32.57 2.48
C PRO A 864 10.41 -32.46 4.01
N ASP A 865 10.51 -33.57 4.76
CA ASP A 865 10.09 -33.62 6.16
C ASP A 865 11.27 -33.58 7.15
N GLN A 866 10.99 -33.23 8.42
CA GLN A 866 12.01 -33.21 9.48
C GLN A 866 12.67 -34.59 9.72
N SER A 867 11.98 -35.69 9.39
CA SER A 867 12.58 -37.04 9.41
C SER A 867 13.66 -37.21 8.34
N ASP A 868 13.48 -36.59 7.18
CA ASP A 868 14.46 -36.61 6.09
C ASP A 868 15.67 -35.76 6.49
N LEU A 869 15.44 -34.57 7.03
CA LEU A 869 16.49 -33.75 7.64
C LEU A 869 17.29 -34.57 8.68
N SER A 870 16.61 -35.32 9.55
CA SER A 870 17.28 -36.11 10.59
C SER A 870 18.12 -37.28 10.06
N ALA A 871 17.89 -37.73 8.82
CA ALA A 871 18.69 -38.74 8.13
C ALA A 871 19.92 -38.15 7.42
N ALA A 872 19.84 -36.89 6.96
CA ALA A 872 20.90 -36.19 6.22
C ALA A 872 21.70 -35.18 7.06
N GLY A 873 21.23 -34.83 8.27
CA GLY A 873 21.75 -33.70 9.02
C GLY A 873 21.67 -33.79 10.54
N TRP A 874 22.40 -32.91 11.22
CA TRP A 874 22.39 -32.70 12.67
C TRP A 874 21.82 -31.33 13.01
N TRP A 875 20.69 -31.27 13.71
CA TRP A 875 19.95 -30.02 13.97
C TRP A 875 19.14 -30.05 15.29
N GLY A 876 18.62 -28.90 15.69
CA GLY A 876 17.54 -28.76 16.66
C GLY A 876 17.93 -28.99 18.13
N ARG A 877 19.09 -28.46 18.54
CA ARG A 877 19.52 -28.47 19.95
C ARG A 877 19.62 -27.04 20.50
N SER A 878 18.97 -26.76 21.63
CA SER A 878 19.24 -25.55 22.44
C SER A 878 19.89 -25.91 23.78
N ALA A 879 20.27 -24.89 24.55
CA ALA A 879 20.82 -25.04 25.90
C ALA A 879 19.86 -25.77 26.88
N GLU A 880 18.55 -25.73 26.62
CA GLU A 880 17.52 -26.19 27.56
C GLU A 880 16.65 -27.33 27.00
N VAL A 881 16.53 -27.46 25.67
CA VAL A 881 15.60 -28.40 25.01
C VAL A 881 16.22 -29.02 23.75
N SER A 882 15.96 -30.31 23.54
CA SER A 882 16.23 -30.99 22.27
C SER A 882 14.91 -31.11 21.50
N TYR A 883 14.85 -30.54 20.31
CA TYR A 883 13.70 -30.62 19.41
C TYR A 883 14.08 -31.17 18.02
N GLY A 884 15.37 -31.50 17.81
CA GLY A 884 15.89 -32.28 16.71
C GLY A 884 16.80 -33.43 17.18
N ASN A 885 17.76 -33.82 16.35
CA ASN A 885 18.61 -35.00 16.55
C ASN A 885 20.07 -34.67 16.94
N ALA A 886 20.43 -33.38 17.03
CA ALA A 886 21.80 -32.97 17.35
C ALA A 886 22.20 -33.26 18.81
N PRO A 887 23.44 -33.72 19.05
CA PRO A 887 24.01 -33.73 20.38
C PRO A 887 24.38 -32.31 20.84
N ASP A 888 24.96 -32.20 22.04
CA ASP A 888 25.49 -30.93 22.52
C ASP A 888 26.83 -30.62 21.83
N GLY A 889 26.81 -29.69 20.87
CA GLY A 889 27.96 -29.30 20.05
C GLY A 889 28.03 -29.96 18.67
N THR A 890 29.06 -29.57 17.91
CA THR A 890 29.34 -30.11 16.57
C THR A 890 29.69 -31.59 16.62
N THR A 891 29.44 -32.29 15.51
CA THR A 891 29.71 -33.73 15.35
C THR A 891 30.82 -33.99 14.34
N ALA A 892 31.40 -35.20 14.39
CA ALA A 892 32.35 -35.62 13.37
C ALA A 892 31.69 -35.58 11.99
N VAL A 893 32.42 -35.12 10.98
CA VAL A 893 31.89 -35.01 9.62
C VAL A 893 31.57 -36.39 9.03
N GLY A 894 30.59 -36.45 8.12
CA GLY A 894 30.27 -37.64 7.36
C GLY A 894 29.49 -38.72 8.11
N LYS A 895 28.82 -38.38 9.21
CA LYS A 895 28.06 -39.34 10.03
C LYS A 895 26.60 -39.48 9.62
N LYS A 896 26.12 -38.61 8.75
CA LYS A 896 24.79 -38.67 8.14
C LYS A 896 24.86 -39.07 6.68
N GLN A 897 23.71 -39.40 6.10
CA GLN A 897 23.63 -39.85 4.71
C GLN A 897 24.15 -38.74 3.77
N PRO A 898 24.97 -39.08 2.76
CA PRO A 898 25.34 -38.12 1.74
C PRO A 898 24.14 -37.81 0.83
N ASN A 899 24.16 -36.64 0.18
CA ASN A 899 23.26 -36.38 -0.93
C ASN A 899 23.71 -37.15 -2.19
N ARG A 900 22.97 -37.00 -3.30
CA ARG A 900 23.20 -37.75 -4.54
C ARG A 900 24.54 -37.45 -5.23
N PHE A 901 25.19 -36.34 -4.92
CA PHE A 901 26.55 -36.06 -5.39
C PHE A 901 27.62 -36.73 -4.53
N GLY A 902 27.29 -37.20 -3.33
CA GLY A 902 28.26 -37.78 -2.39
C GLY A 902 28.77 -36.78 -1.35
N LEU A 903 28.12 -35.62 -1.22
CA LEU A 903 28.45 -34.59 -0.24
C LEU A 903 27.71 -34.88 1.07
N HIS A 904 28.41 -34.73 2.18
CA HIS A 904 27.85 -34.91 3.51
C HIS A 904 27.68 -33.57 4.25
N ASP A 905 26.80 -33.60 5.24
CA ASP A 905 26.57 -32.50 6.20
C ASP A 905 26.14 -31.19 5.52
N MET A 906 25.46 -31.28 4.36
CA MET A 906 24.90 -30.11 3.67
C MET A 906 23.64 -29.54 4.37
N HIS A 907 23.17 -30.20 5.43
CA HIS A 907 22.02 -29.81 6.26
C HIS A 907 22.41 -29.93 7.75
N GLY A 908 22.65 -28.83 8.44
CA GLY A 908 23.03 -28.80 9.85
C GLY A 908 24.54 -28.97 10.11
N ASN A 909 24.90 -29.44 11.31
CA ASN A 909 26.29 -29.42 11.84
C ASN A 909 26.86 -27.99 11.99
N VAL A 910 27.45 -27.37 10.97
CA VAL A 910 27.82 -25.93 11.02
C VAL A 910 27.34 -25.18 9.79
N TYR A 911 27.06 -23.88 9.96
CA TYR A 911 26.90 -23.00 8.81
C TYR A 911 28.20 -22.92 8.03
N GLU A 912 28.11 -22.79 6.71
CA GLU A 912 29.26 -22.73 5.82
C GLU A 912 29.38 -21.38 5.13
N TRP A 913 30.55 -20.74 5.24
CA TRP A 913 30.87 -19.53 4.48
C TRP A 913 30.88 -19.78 2.97
N CYS A 914 30.24 -18.88 2.21
CA CYS A 914 30.38 -18.74 0.76
C CYS A 914 31.21 -17.50 0.40
N SER A 915 31.66 -17.38 -0.86
CA SER A 915 32.45 -16.22 -1.31
C SER A 915 31.63 -14.91 -1.38
N ASP A 916 30.33 -15.05 -1.58
CA ASP A 916 29.41 -14.00 -2.00
C ASP A 916 29.21 -12.99 -0.89
N PHE A 917 29.04 -11.74 -1.28
CA PHE A 917 28.38 -10.79 -0.39
C PHE A 917 26.90 -11.17 -0.27
N TYR A 918 26.36 -11.13 0.94
CA TYR A 918 24.94 -11.38 1.14
C TYR A 918 24.16 -10.11 0.76
N ALA A 919 23.10 -10.28 -0.02
CA ALA A 919 22.07 -9.28 -0.22
C ALA A 919 20.70 -9.98 -0.30
N PRO A 920 19.69 -9.50 0.46
CA PRO A 920 18.41 -10.18 0.60
C PRO A 920 17.57 -10.13 -0.68
N ASP A 921 17.83 -9.19 -1.58
CA ASP A 921 17.13 -9.05 -2.87
C ASP A 921 17.91 -9.62 -4.06
N TYR A 922 19.11 -10.17 -3.85
CA TYR A 922 20.01 -10.57 -4.94
C TYR A 922 19.34 -11.54 -5.94
N TYR A 923 18.51 -12.47 -5.46
CA TYR A 923 17.82 -13.46 -6.32
C TYR A 923 16.88 -12.81 -7.35
N ARG A 924 16.40 -11.59 -7.11
CA ARG A 924 15.50 -10.86 -8.04
C ARG A 924 16.20 -10.39 -9.32
N HIS A 925 17.52 -10.27 -9.27
CA HIS A 925 18.33 -9.73 -10.36
C HIS A 925 19.64 -10.50 -10.54
N ALA A 926 19.74 -11.71 -9.98
CA ALA A 926 20.89 -12.58 -10.15
C ALA A 926 21.04 -12.95 -11.62
N PRO A 927 22.26 -12.88 -12.20
CA PRO A 927 22.48 -13.37 -13.55
C PRO A 927 22.26 -14.89 -13.59
N VAL A 928 21.76 -15.38 -14.72
CA VAL A 928 21.49 -16.83 -14.87
C VAL A 928 22.77 -17.66 -14.87
N MET A 929 23.91 -17.13 -15.30
CA MET A 929 25.16 -17.87 -15.40
C MET A 929 26.11 -17.52 -14.25
N ASP A 930 26.48 -18.53 -13.45
CA ASP A 930 27.42 -18.44 -12.33
C ASP A 930 27.24 -17.18 -11.44
N PRO A 931 26.03 -16.94 -10.85
CA PRO A 931 25.79 -15.77 -10.02
C PRO A 931 26.65 -15.83 -8.75
N ALA A 932 27.54 -14.85 -8.60
CA ALA A 932 28.55 -14.78 -7.54
C ALA A 932 28.28 -13.69 -6.49
N GLY A 933 27.01 -13.35 -6.28
CA GLY A 933 26.57 -12.30 -5.38
C GLY A 933 26.77 -10.89 -5.97
N PRO A 934 26.38 -9.84 -5.21
CA PRO A 934 26.69 -8.46 -5.55
C PRO A 934 28.21 -8.22 -5.41
N SER A 935 28.72 -7.23 -6.15
CA SER A 935 30.15 -6.88 -6.15
C SER A 935 30.67 -6.32 -4.83
N SER A 936 29.79 -5.89 -3.94
CA SER A 936 30.09 -5.33 -2.61
C SER A 936 28.96 -5.61 -1.64
N GLY A 937 29.26 -5.68 -0.34
CA GLY A 937 28.29 -5.82 0.73
C GLY A 937 28.96 -5.77 2.10
N GLU A 938 28.16 -5.74 3.16
CA GLU A 938 28.65 -5.68 4.54
C GLU A 938 28.77 -7.07 5.18
N GLU A 939 27.99 -8.03 4.66
CA GLU A 939 27.91 -9.40 5.14
C GLU A 939 28.28 -10.40 4.06
N ARG A 940 28.67 -11.60 4.48
CA ARG A 940 28.99 -12.73 3.61
C ARG A 940 27.92 -13.79 3.78
N VAL A 941 27.64 -14.51 2.70
CA VAL A 941 26.61 -15.55 2.68
C VAL A 941 27.02 -16.74 3.56
N LEU A 942 26.05 -17.22 4.34
CA LEU A 942 26.05 -18.48 5.08
C LEU A 942 24.99 -19.43 4.54
N ARG A 943 25.31 -20.72 4.53
CA ARG A 943 24.41 -21.78 4.05
C ARG A 943 24.44 -23.02 4.96
N GLY A 944 23.39 -23.82 4.91
CA GLY A 944 23.36 -25.17 5.49
C GLY A 944 22.70 -25.32 6.86
N GLY A 945 22.58 -24.27 7.65
CA GLY A 945 22.10 -24.38 9.03
C GLY A 945 23.18 -24.87 9.98
N SER A 946 22.83 -25.26 11.20
CA SER A 946 23.81 -25.77 12.18
C SER A 946 23.17 -26.75 13.16
N TRP A 947 23.98 -27.36 14.04
CA TRP A 947 23.51 -28.27 15.08
C TRP A 947 22.53 -27.62 16.09
N GLU A 948 22.60 -26.29 16.30
CA GLU A 948 21.60 -25.54 17.08
C GLU A 948 20.43 -25.01 16.24
N GLY A 949 20.54 -25.07 14.90
CA GLY A 949 19.54 -24.52 13.99
C GLY A 949 18.21 -25.27 14.04
N ALA A 950 17.12 -24.54 13.85
CA ALA A 950 15.81 -25.15 13.61
C ALA A 950 15.78 -25.84 12.25
N ALA A 951 14.75 -26.67 12.02
CA ALA A 951 14.62 -27.45 10.78
C ALA A 951 14.60 -26.55 9.55
N GLU A 952 13.93 -25.41 9.68
CA GLU A 952 13.74 -24.40 8.65
C GLU A 952 15.07 -23.77 8.22
N SER A 953 16.01 -23.61 9.15
CA SER A 953 17.35 -23.08 8.88
C SER A 953 18.28 -24.09 8.20
N CYS A 954 17.90 -25.38 8.18
CA CYS A 954 18.70 -26.45 7.57
C CYS A 954 18.20 -26.81 6.15
N ARG A 955 17.21 -26.09 5.61
CA ARG A 955 16.68 -26.32 4.26
C ARG A 955 17.72 -25.99 3.20
N SER A 956 17.63 -26.68 2.06
CA SER A 956 18.49 -26.45 0.88
C SER A 956 18.43 -25.02 0.39
N ALA A 957 17.27 -24.36 0.51
CA ALA A 957 17.06 -22.98 0.09
C ALA A 957 17.50 -21.95 1.13
N ASN A 958 17.67 -22.33 2.40
CA ASN A 958 17.91 -21.38 3.49
C ASN A 958 19.30 -20.72 3.39
N ARG A 959 19.28 -19.39 3.37
CA ARG A 959 20.44 -18.50 3.30
C ARG A 959 20.40 -17.56 4.47
N ASN A 960 21.58 -17.09 4.86
CA ASN A 960 21.73 -16.11 5.92
C ASN A 960 22.92 -15.20 5.62
N GLY A 961 22.90 -13.98 6.13
CA GLY A 961 24.00 -13.03 6.09
C GLY A 961 24.75 -13.01 7.42
N PHE A 962 26.09 -12.97 7.37
CA PHE A 962 26.87 -12.76 8.59
C PHE A 962 28.09 -11.89 8.34
N ASN A 963 28.41 -11.03 9.32
CA ASN A 963 29.56 -10.14 9.23
C ASN A 963 30.86 -10.95 9.03
N GLY A 964 31.56 -10.71 7.91
CA GLY A 964 32.76 -11.47 7.56
C GLY A 964 33.96 -11.31 8.51
N LYS A 965 33.89 -10.35 9.45
CA LYS A 965 34.88 -10.15 10.54
C LYS A 965 34.50 -10.89 11.82
N SER A 966 33.28 -11.42 11.90
CA SER A 966 32.76 -12.17 13.03
C SER A 966 33.02 -13.66 12.85
N LYS A 967 33.04 -14.38 13.97
CA LYS A 967 33.18 -15.84 14.04
C LYS A 967 32.24 -16.38 15.11
N GLY A 968 31.87 -17.65 15.01
CA GLY A 968 31.01 -18.31 15.98
C GLY A 968 31.26 -19.82 16.03
N TYR A 969 30.82 -20.46 17.11
CA TYR A 969 30.96 -21.91 17.29
C TYR A 969 29.98 -22.73 16.44
N LEU A 970 29.07 -22.06 15.73
CA LEU A 970 28.14 -22.64 14.75
C LEU A 970 28.63 -22.47 13.30
N LEU A 971 29.80 -21.88 13.09
CA LEU A 971 30.20 -21.34 11.79
C LEU A 971 31.56 -21.86 11.34
N GLY A 972 31.56 -22.62 10.26
CA GLY A 972 32.71 -23.17 9.57
C GLY A 972 32.68 -22.88 8.07
N PHE A 973 33.29 -23.75 7.27
CA PHE A 973 33.29 -23.64 5.80
C PHE A 973 33.72 -24.94 5.12
N ARG A 974 33.50 -24.97 3.81
CA ARG A 974 33.93 -26.04 2.90
C ARG A 974 34.71 -25.43 1.74
N ALA A 975 35.71 -26.14 1.24
CA ALA A 975 36.53 -25.68 0.14
C ALA A 975 35.91 -26.09 -1.22
N ALA A 976 35.96 -25.19 -2.19
CA ALA A 976 35.76 -25.46 -3.61
C ALA A 976 37.08 -25.35 -4.37
N MET A 977 37.19 -25.99 -5.53
CA MET A 977 38.36 -25.95 -6.40
C MET A 977 37.93 -25.99 -7.87
N ASP A 978 38.40 -25.01 -8.64
CA ASP A 978 38.17 -24.98 -10.08
C ASP A 978 38.97 -26.08 -10.80
N LEU A 979 38.50 -26.47 -11.98
CA LEU A 979 39.26 -27.38 -12.85
C LEU A 979 40.55 -26.68 -13.34
N PRO A 980 41.68 -27.41 -13.45
CA PRO A 980 42.94 -26.89 -14.00
C PRO A 980 42.86 -26.36 -15.44
#